data_AF-A0A972MXL5-F1
#
_entry.id   AF-A0A972MXL5-F1
#
_cell.length_a   1.000
_cell.length_b   1.000
_cell.length_c   1.000
_cell.angle_alpha   90.00
_cell.angle_beta   90.00
_cell.angle_gamma   90.00
#
_symmetry.space_group_name_H-M   'P 1'
#
loop_
_entity.id
_entity.type
_entity.pdbx_description
1 polymer ?
#
loop_
_entity_poly.entity_id
_entity_poly.type
_entity_poly.pdbx_seq_one_letter_code
_entity_poly.pdbx_strand_id
1 'polypeptide(L)'
;MSRFKNRFFYVLFGTLIFLTSFSLFAAENRTELTPSEPYSEGDPTNQQRLPVSVQLSWNHQYQFAGLYAAIKQGYYEQAGLVVTLKDWTPDTEVVKVVEQGQATFGISTDRAVIDFVKGAAIKLVMNVFQTSPLVLLSHSPVDDLCVLSGQKVMSSLELQVQILLEKVKSCGIYPTIHVNSSGNLQDFIEHKVDLYTAFKTNEVPRLKALGVPFHIVDPKVFGIQSYGDLVIVGSAFASANPAAVTAFKEATIKGWRYALANPVAVVDYVKTHYPVHKNREALLNEAELTPAYIQSGDLPIGHVALTKLEFIVEEAKESGLLNPSEIKLPVKDFIFESAGLALTKEERAYLVKNPVLRVGNDPNWKPFEFINEVGEYQGITSDYMKWVAKNLGVSLETQFDTTWSDTLQRINKGELDVLSGAVETHPRKRYLAFTKPYLTFPLVLMGRDEDDYIANLSQLDNRVVAVGKGWFTDDILRMHYPLVKRYQVDSLEEGLLAVVDGRANYYLGNLAAIKYTSKEQGISHLMVVGTADEKMNLSMAVPKENTVLLTLLQKALDAMPESEKNRIYNEWIKLVLVHQSYSQLMWVIAGLVSLVLFGLLWMAVIQKNRRSMQCYIERVNELKLATITDSEGIITWVSKKFTELSGYDREELIGQNAMMLSAPEQCEVEYKADLDYIKQGNTWQGEGAGQRKDGTPYYVYLTAVPTLKNGVVTSITVTREDITDRKRAEELSLRDALTGLYNRRYFNACFADEIRRAKENQQQFVFAMLDIDFFKNLNDTYGHQQGDLALEKVSTCLSECLIGMGVTIFRMGGEEFGYFIRADQAKDPRLILTSILTMVESLAIKNESAMTKVLTVSIGAVVLPLQHRLSSDNVYKMADKQLFKAKENGRNRLEIEYF
;
A
#
# COMPACT_ATOMS: atom_id res chain seq x y z
N MET A 1 6.80 26.26 -39.11
CA MET A 1 6.57 24.94 -38.48
C MET A 1 7.86 24.10 -38.28
N SER A 2 9.04 24.71 -38.06
CA SER A 2 10.29 23.96 -37.73
C SER A 2 11.12 24.53 -36.57
N ARG A 3 10.57 25.42 -35.73
CA ARG A 3 11.27 25.99 -34.56
C ARG A 3 10.70 25.60 -33.19
N PHE A 4 9.74 24.67 -33.14
CA PHE A 4 9.10 24.21 -31.89
C PHE A 4 9.58 22.83 -31.40
N LYS A 5 10.45 22.13 -32.14
CA LYS A 5 10.90 20.77 -31.78
C LYS A 5 12.13 20.70 -30.86
N ASN A 6 12.92 21.77 -30.72
CA ASN A 6 14.20 21.71 -29.99
C ASN A 6 14.15 22.13 -28.50
N ARG A 7 13.06 22.70 -27.99
CA ARG A 7 12.98 23.11 -26.56
C ARG A 7 12.38 22.05 -25.63
N PHE A 8 11.66 21.07 -26.16
CA PHE A 8 11.05 20.01 -25.33
C PHE A 8 12.05 18.89 -24.96
N PHE A 9 13.11 18.71 -25.76
CA PHE A 9 14.10 17.65 -25.55
C PHE A 9 15.14 17.95 -24.46
N TYR A 10 15.42 19.24 -24.18
CA TYR A 10 16.41 19.63 -23.16
C TYR A 10 15.83 19.71 -21.74
N VAL A 11 14.53 19.94 -21.59
CA VAL A 11 13.88 20.05 -20.26
C VAL A 11 13.62 18.67 -19.64
N LEU A 12 13.41 17.63 -20.44
CA LEU A 12 13.21 16.26 -19.96
C LEU A 12 14.53 15.56 -19.54
N PHE A 13 15.67 15.94 -20.12
CA PHE A 13 16.97 15.33 -19.79
C PHE A 13 17.69 16.06 -18.63
N GLY A 14 17.45 17.36 -18.45
CA GLY A 14 18.01 18.13 -17.33
C GLY A 14 17.40 17.79 -15.96
N THR A 15 16.17 17.26 -15.92
CA THR A 15 15.47 16.90 -14.69
C THR A 15 15.77 15.47 -14.21
N LEU A 16 16.31 14.58 -15.06
CA LEU A 16 16.70 13.22 -14.67
C LEU A 16 18.14 13.14 -14.10
N ILE A 17 19.00 14.12 -14.38
CA ILE A 17 20.40 14.16 -13.88
C ILE A 17 20.51 14.89 -12.52
N PHE A 18 19.52 15.71 -12.16
CA PHE A 18 19.51 16.43 -10.88
C PHE A 18 19.06 15.60 -9.67
N LEU A 19 18.43 14.43 -9.89
CA LEU A 19 17.91 13.57 -8.81
C LEU A 19 18.83 12.41 -8.40
N THR A 20 20.01 12.27 -9.01
CA THR A 20 21.01 11.23 -8.68
C THR A 20 22.30 11.79 -8.06
N SER A 21 22.40 13.11 -7.87
CA SER A 21 23.62 13.76 -7.35
C SER A 21 23.55 14.20 -5.88
N PHE A 22 22.48 13.87 -5.14
CA PHE A 22 22.31 14.26 -3.72
C PHE A 22 22.41 13.09 -2.73
N SER A 23 22.83 11.90 -3.20
CA SER A 23 22.94 10.68 -2.36
C SER A 23 24.39 10.23 -2.12
N LEU A 24 25.39 11.05 -2.45
CA LEU A 24 26.81 10.69 -2.36
C LEU A 24 27.70 11.91 -2.04
N PHE A 25 27.37 12.67 -1.00
CA PHE A 25 28.29 13.61 -0.33
C PHE A 25 27.82 13.83 1.11
N ALA A 26 27.70 12.74 1.87
CA ALA A 26 27.40 12.78 3.30
C ALA A 26 28.02 11.57 4.02
N ALA A 27 29.31 11.34 3.82
CA ALA A 27 30.13 10.51 4.69
C ALA A 27 31.60 10.82 4.43
N GLU A 28 32.15 11.82 5.10
CA GLU A 28 33.52 11.79 5.64
C GLU A 28 33.77 13.04 6.48
N ASN A 29 34.59 12.88 7.52
CA ASN A 29 34.96 13.85 8.56
C ASN A 29 33.93 14.11 9.67
N ARG A 30 33.75 13.11 10.54
CA ARG A 30 33.67 13.37 11.99
C ARG A 30 34.85 12.67 12.67
N THR A 31 35.94 13.40 12.81
CA THR A 31 36.96 13.08 13.82
C THR A 31 36.46 13.57 15.17
N GLU A 32 36.48 12.66 16.13
CA GLU A 32 36.28 12.86 17.56
C GLU A 32 37.12 14.02 18.09
N LEU A 33 36.55 14.83 18.99
CA LEU A 33 37.26 15.57 20.02
C LEU A 33 36.25 16.02 21.09
N THR A 34 36.39 15.46 22.28
CA THR A 34 35.93 16.02 23.57
C THR A 34 37.17 16.12 24.47
N PRO A 35 37.12 16.85 25.60
CA PRO A 35 36.82 18.26 25.78
C PRO A 35 38.02 19.02 26.40
N SER A 36 38.10 20.33 26.23
CA SER A 36 38.97 21.19 27.05
C SER A 36 38.23 22.44 27.48
N GLU A 37 37.90 22.52 28.77
CA GLU A 37 37.72 23.77 29.51
C GLU A 37 39.10 24.32 29.94
N PRO A 38 39.22 25.57 30.42
CA PRO A 38 38.43 26.78 30.14
C PRO A 38 39.33 27.99 29.82
N TYR A 39 38.82 28.96 29.07
CA TYR A 39 39.29 30.35 29.18
C TYR A 39 38.07 31.28 29.13
N SER A 40 37.92 31.98 30.24
CA SER A 40 36.93 33.00 30.53
C SER A 40 37.15 34.26 29.72
N GLU A 41 36.08 34.81 29.12
CA GLU A 41 35.95 36.25 28.93
C GLU A 41 34.45 36.63 28.76
N GLY A 42 33.92 37.39 29.74
CA GLY A 42 32.71 38.21 29.59
C GLY A 42 31.34 37.55 29.79
N ASP A 43 31.00 37.22 31.04
CA ASP A 43 29.67 36.76 31.49
C ASP A 43 28.56 37.84 31.32
N PRO A 44 27.48 37.60 30.52
CA PRO A 44 26.25 38.40 30.55
C PRO A 44 25.17 37.80 31.47
N THR A 45 25.44 36.70 32.18
CA THR A 45 24.46 35.88 32.91
C THR A 45 24.27 36.25 34.38
N ASN A 46 24.26 37.54 34.71
CA ASN A 46 23.70 37.98 35.99
C ASN A 46 22.38 38.75 35.84
N GLN A 47 21.53 38.34 34.91
CA GLN A 47 20.08 38.53 35.06
C GLN A 47 19.51 37.33 35.79
N GLN A 48 19.21 37.52 37.07
CA GLN A 48 18.53 36.56 37.93
C GLN A 48 17.18 36.19 37.29
N ARG A 49 17.07 34.99 36.72
CA ARG A 49 15.83 34.49 36.07
C ARG A 49 14.73 34.31 37.13
N LEU A 50 13.50 34.64 36.79
CA LEU A 50 12.38 34.58 37.72
C LEU A 50 11.83 33.14 37.83
N PRO A 51 11.86 32.50 39.01
CA PRO A 51 11.25 31.18 39.20
C PRO A 51 9.72 31.29 39.23
N VAL A 52 9.06 30.45 38.44
CA VAL A 52 7.60 30.33 38.42
C VAL A 52 7.22 28.85 38.40
N SER A 53 6.06 28.52 38.97
CA SER A 53 5.56 27.14 39.00
C SER A 53 4.18 27.04 38.36
N VAL A 54 3.90 25.90 37.73
CA VAL A 54 2.61 25.60 37.09
C VAL A 54 2.00 24.37 37.75
N GLN A 55 0.83 24.53 38.38
CA GLN A 55 0.06 23.39 38.90
C GLN A 55 -0.73 22.73 37.77
N LEU A 56 -0.47 21.45 37.51
CA LEU A 56 -1.25 20.67 36.54
C LEU A 56 -2.62 20.28 37.12
N SER A 57 -3.63 20.20 36.24
CA SER A 57 -4.98 19.72 36.55
C SER A 57 -5.11 18.20 36.53
N TRP A 58 -4.08 17.49 36.03
CA TRP A 58 -4.12 16.04 35.87
C TRP A 58 -2.70 15.47 35.79
N ASN A 59 -2.63 14.14 35.76
CA ASN A 59 -1.38 13.41 35.56
C ASN A 59 -0.68 13.79 34.25
N HIS A 60 0.65 13.65 34.22
CA HIS A 60 1.46 13.96 33.05
C HIS A 60 1.01 13.17 31.80
N GLN A 61 0.61 13.90 30.76
CA GLN A 61 0.19 13.36 29.47
C GLN A 61 0.28 14.42 28.37
N TYR A 62 -0.06 14.07 27.13
CA TYR A 62 0.10 14.96 25.98
C TYR A 62 -0.80 16.20 26.02
N GLN A 63 -1.90 16.17 26.78
CA GLN A 63 -2.77 17.33 27.05
C GLN A 63 -1.99 18.60 27.43
N PHE A 64 -0.84 18.50 28.10
CA PHE A 64 -0.02 19.65 28.50
C PHE A 64 1.21 19.88 27.60
N ALA A 65 1.21 19.32 26.37
CA ALA A 65 2.34 19.29 25.44
C ALA A 65 3.03 20.65 25.24
N GLY A 66 2.28 21.75 25.20
CA GLY A 66 2.87 23.08 25.05
C GLY A 66 3.81 23.48 26.18
N LEU A 67 3.50 23.12 27.43
CA LEU A 67 4.37 23.40 28.58
C LEU A 67 5.68 22.61 28.47
N TYR A 68 5.59 21.31 28.17
CA TYR A 68 6.77 20.45 28.03
C TYR A 68 7.64 20.86 26.85
N ALA A 69 7.03 21.20 25.72
CA ALA A 69 7.75 21.70 24.55
C ALA A 69 8.46 23.02 24.85
N ALA A 70 7.81 23.95 25.56
CA ALA A 70 8.44 25.21 25.94
C ALA A 70 9.62 25.02 26.91
N ILE A 71 9.52 24.06 27.85
CA ILE A 71 10.65 23.65 28.71
C ILE A 71 11.76 23.03 27.85
N LYS A 72 11.44 22.02 27.03
CA LYS A 72 12.40 21.30 26.18
C LYS A 72 13.17 22.21 25.24
N GLN A 73 12.51 23.21 24.66
CA GLN A 73 13.11 24.14 23.70
C GLN A 73 13.79 25.34 24.38
N GLY A 74 13.73 25.45 25.72
CA GLY A 74 14.29 26.59 26.45
C GLY A 74 13.55 27.91 26.22
N TYR A 75 12.30 27.88 25.73
CA TYR A 75 11.54 29.11 25.44
C TYR A 75 11.25 29.93 26.71
N TYR A 76 11.04 29.26 27.84
CA TYR A 76 10.90 29.95 29.12
C TYR A 76 12.22 30.59 29.57
N GLU A 77 13.34 29.89 29.42
CA GLU A 77 14.65 30.41 29.80
C GLU A 77 15.05 31.63 28.96
N GLN A 78 14.81 31.58 27.65
CA GLN A 78 15.01 32.71 26.73
C GLN A 78 14.13 33.91 27.11
N ALA A 79 12.97 33.66 27.72
CA ALA A 79 12.05 34.67 28.20
C ALA A 79 12.35 35.14 29.65
N GLY A 80 13.47 34.70 30.23
CA GLY A 80 13.90 35.09 31.57
C GLY A 80 13.18 34.34 32.72
N LEU A 81 12.52 33.22 32.43
CA LEU A 81 11.74 32.44 33.38
C LEU A 81 12.37 31.07 33.64
N VAL A 82 12.26 30.58 34.88
CA VAL A 82 12.54 29.18 35.23
C VAL A 82 11.22 28.55 35.64
N VAL A 83 10.67 27.68 34.77
CA VAL A 83 9.36 27.06 34.97
C VAL A 83 9.50 25.67 35.57
N THR A 84 8.80 25.42 36.68
CA THR A 84 8.64 24.08 37.26
C THR A 84 7.19 23.62 37.16
N LEU A 85 6.98 22.35 36.83
CA LEU A 85 5.64 21.74 36.81
C LEU A 85 5.41 21.03 38.13
N LYS A 86 4.22 21.22 38.72
CA LYS A 86 3.79 20.51 39.93
C LYS A 86 2.81 19.41 39.56
N ASP A 87 3.06 18.24 40.13
CA ASP A 87 2.26 17.04 39.92
C ASP A 87 0.86 17.24 40.50
N TRP A 88 -0.11 16.57 39.89
CA TRP A 88 -1.49 16.53 40.37
C TRP A 88 -1.69 15.37 41.34
N THR A 89 -2.54 15.58 42.34
CA THR A 89 -3.09 14.53 43.22
C THR A 89 -4.62 14.63 43.25
N PRO A 90 -5.35 13.57 43.62
CA PRO A 90 -6.82 13.59 43.70
C PRO A 90 -7.41 14.73 44.55
N ASP A 91 -6.70 15.19 45.57
CA ASP A 91 -7.11 16.29 46.45
C ASP A 91 -6.69 17.69 45.94
N THR A 92 -6.04 17.76 44.77
CA THR A 92 -5.53 19.02 44.21
C THR A 92 -6.67 19.88 43.66
N GLU A 93 -6.96 20.98 44.36
CA GLU A 93 -7.83 22.05 43.87
C GLU A 93 -7.00 23.18 43.25
N VAL A 94 -6.79 23.14 41.93
CA VAL A 94 -5.85 24.04 41.21
C VAL A 94 -6.10 25.53 41.50
N VAL A 95 -7.37 25.97 41.48
CA VAL A 95 -7.73 27.37 41.76
C VAL A 95 -7.26 27.80 43.15
N LYS A 96 -7.48 26.98 44.19
CA LYS A 96 -7.05 27.29 45.56
C LYS A 96 -5.53 27.31 45.68
N VAL A 97 -4.83 26.38 45.04
CA VAL A 97 -3.35 26.32 45.03
C VAL A 97 -2.76 27.59 44.42
N VAL A 98 -3.34 28.09 43.33
CA VAL A 98 -2.89 29.32 42.66
C VAL A 98 -3.28 30.58 43.45
N GLU A 99 -4.51 30.63 43.96
CA GLU A 99 -5.01 31.74 44.78
C GLU A 99 -4.17 31.96 46.05
N GLN A 100 -3.79 30.87 46.72
CA GLN A 100 -2.96 30.90 47.93
C GLN A 100 -1.47 31.17 47.64
N GLY A 101 -1.09 31.33 46.37
CA GLY A 101 0.30 31.57 45.95
C GLY A 101 1.20 30.35 46.11
N GLN A 102 0.63 29.15 46.33
CA GLN A 102 1.41 27.91 46.38
C GLN A 102 1.94 27.55 45.00
N ALA A 103 1.23 27.88 43.92
CA ALA A 103 1.72 27.85 42.55
C ALA A 103 1.54 29.21 41.87
N THR A 104 2.42 29.56 40.93
CA THR A 104 2.34 30.83 40.19
C THR A 104 1.20 30.79 39.17
N PHE A 105 1.19 29.74 38.37
CA PHE A 105 0.19 29.46 37.35
C PHE A 105 -0.51 28.13 37.65
N GLY A 106 -1.67 27.92 37.04
CA GLY A 106 -2.37 26.64 37.08
C GLY A 106 -3.06 26.35 35.76
N ILE A 107 -3.17 25.08 35.41
CA ILE A 107 -4.06 24.61 34.35
C ILE A 107 -5.37 24.22 35.00
N SER A 108 -6.47 24.87 34.61
CA SER A 108 -7.78 24.67 35.22
C SER A 108 -8.84 24.42 34.17
N THR A 109 -9.99 23.91 34.60
CA THR A 109 -11.20 23.83 33.78
C THR A 109 -11.97 25.15 33.80
N ASP A 110 -13.06 25.21 33.02
CA ASP A 110 -14.07 26.27 33.02
C ASP A 110 -14.64 26.62 34.40
N ARG A 111 -14.51 25.72 35.39
CA ARG A 111 -14.86 26.00 36.79
C ARG A 111 -14.16 27.24 37.35
N ALA A 112 -12.94 27.53 36.89
CA ALA A 112 -12.21 28.74 37.32
C ALA A 112 -12.95 30.04 36.99
N VAL A 113 -13.79 30.05 35.95
CA VAL A 113 -14.64 31.20 35.62
C VAL A 113 -15.65 31.44 36.75
N ILE A 114 -16.27 30.36 37.24
CA ILE A 114 -17.26 30.41 38.33
C ILE A 114 -16.59 30.81 39.64
N ASP A 115 -15.43 30.23 39.95
CA ASP A 115 -14.71 30.57 41.19
C ASP A 115 -14.24 32.04 41.17
N PHE A 116 -13.80 32.55 40.02
CA PHE A 116 -13.44 33.96 39.85
C PHE A 116 -14.63 34.89 40.10
N VAL A 117 -15.79 34.66 39.47
CA VAL A 117 -16.95 35.55 39.68
C VAL A 117 -17.45 35.49 41.13
N LYS A 118 -17.22 34.38 41.85
CA LYS A 118 -17.48 34.24 43.30
C LYS A 118 -16.45 34.95 44.20
N GLY A 119 -15.37 35.46 43.61
CA GLY A 119 -14.37 36.30 44.26
C GLY A 119 -12.97 35.67 44.39
N ALA A 120 -12.68 34.54 43.74
CA ALA A 120 -11.36 33.94 43.78
C ALA A 120 -10.30 34.89 43.19
N ALA A 121 -9.17 35.06 43.90
CA ALA A 121 -8.14 36.03 43.54
C ALA A 121 -7.19 35.53 42.43
N ILE A 122 -7.74 35.27 41.23
CA ILE A 122 -7.02 34.76 40.05
C ILE A 122 -7.31 35.58 38.79
N LYS A 123 -6.47 35.43 37.75
CA LYS A 123 -6.67 35.97 36.39
C LYS A 123 -6.44 34.88 35.33
N LEU A 124 -7.12 34.98 34.20
CA LEU A 124 -7.01 34.12 33.03
C LEU A 124 -5.97 34.65 32.06
N VAL A 125 -4.89 33.90 31.84
CA VAL A 125 -3.78 34.30 30.97
C VAL A 125 -4.06 33.96 29.51
N MET A 126 -4.52 32.74 29.27
CA MET A 126 -4.83 32.20 27.94
C MET A 126 -5.75 31.00 28.05
N ASN A 127 -6.44 30.68 26.96
CA ASN A 127 -7.18 29.45 26.82
C ASN A 127 -6.53 28.52 25.80
N VAL A 128 -6.15 27.31 26.22
CA VAL A 128 -5.46 26.37 25.34
C VAL A 128 -6.46 25.62 24.47
N PHE A 129 -7.50 25.01 25.05
CA PHE A 129 -8.49 24.28 24.27
C PHE A 129 -9.72 25.16 24.05
N GLN A 130 -9.93 25.57 22.79
CA GLN A 130 -11.06 26.38 22.36
C GLN A 130 -12.39 25.64 22.51
N THR A 131 -12.38 24.31 22.51
CA THR A 131 -13.53 23.47 22.88
C THR A 131 -13.08 22.36 23.82
N SER A 132 -13.85 22.09 24.86
CA SER A 132 -13.57 20.97 25.77
C SER A 132 -13.75 19.61 25.06
N PRO A 133 -12.77 18.69 25.14
CA PRO A 133 -12.86 17.31 24.65
C PRO A 133 -13.61 16.37 25.61
N LEU A 134 -14.03 16.86 26.77
CA LEU A 134 -14.69 16.08 27.81
C LEU A 134 -16.13 15.73 27.39
N VAL A 135 -16.49 14.45 27.52
CA VAL A 135 -17.81 13.89 27.17
C VAL A 135 -18.24 12.84 28.19
N LEU A 136 -19.49 12.39 28.09
CA LEU A 136 -19.93 11.16 28.73
C LEU A 136 -19.96 10.01 27.70
N LEU A 137 -19.55 8.83 28.14
CA LEU A 137 -19.71 7.57 27.41
C LEU A 137 -20.89 6.81 27.99
N SER A 138 -21.72 6.23 27.13
CA SER A 138 -22.88 5.44 27.51
C SER A 138 -22.87 4.07 26.82
N HIS A 139 -23.54 3.09 27.44
CA HIS A 139 -23.76 1.75 26.86
C HIS A 139 -24.86 1.71 25.80
N SER A 140 -25.63 2.79 25.65
CA SER A 140 -26.74 2.89 24.69
C SER A 140 -26.80 4.29 24.09
N PRO A 141 -27.34 4.47 22.87
CA PRO A 141 -27.52 5.78 22.26
C PRO A 141 -28.35 6.71 23.14
N VAL A 142 -27.99 7.99 23.18
CA VAL A 142 -28.68 9.01 23.96
C VAL A 142 -28.95 10.21 23.05
N ASP A 143 -30.16 10.24 22.49
CA ASP A 143 -30.64 11.37 21.67
C ASP A 143 -31.42 12.38 22.53
N ASP A 144 -31.91 11.95 23.69
CA ASP A 144 -32.64 12.75 24.67
C ASP A 144 -32.03 12.57 26.07
N LEU A 145 -31.70 13.69 26.73
CA LEU A 145 -31.12 13.70 28.08
C LEU A 145 -32.05 13.09 29.12
N CYS A 146 -33.37 13.11 28.90
CA CYS A 146 -34.32 12.52 29.84
C CYS A 146 -34.13 11.01 30.01
N VAL A 147 -33.52 10.32 29.02
CA VAL A 147 -33.18 8.89 29.10
C VAL A 147 -32.11 8.59 30.16
N LEU A 148 -31.30 9.59 30.53
CA LEU A 148 -30.26 9.43 31.55
C LEU A 148 -30.83 9.40 32.97
N SER A 149 -32.11 9.69 33.15
CA SER A 149 -32.78 9.72 34.44
C SER A 149 -32.59 8.40 35.21
N GLY A 150 -32.16 8.50 36.48
CA GLY A 150 -31.92 7.35 37.37
C GLY A 150 -30.63 6.55 37.10
N GLN A 151 -29.87 6.87 36.05
CA GLN A 151 -28.62 6.16 35.71
C GLN A 151 -27.46 6.54 36.65
N LYS A 152 -26.50 5.61 36.80
CA LYS A 152 -25.25 5.82 37.54
C LYS A 152 -24.22 6.52 36.67
N VAL A 153 -23.83 7.72 37.08
CA VAL A 153 -22.89 8.57 36.34
C VAL A 153 -21.58 8.69 37.10
N MET A 154 -20.51 8.11 36.55
CA MET A 154 -19.16 8.29 37.05
C MET A 154 -18.56 9.59 36.51
N SER A 155 -18.29 10.54 37.38
CA SER A 155 -17.67 11.83 37.01
C SER A 155 -16.90 12.47 38.16
N SER A 156 -15.98 13.38 37.84
CA SER A 156 -15.33 14.24 38.83
C SER A 156 -16.09 15.56 39.01
N LEU A 157 -17.35 15.62 38.55
CA LEU A 157 -18.20 16.81 38.61
C LEU A 157 -17.58 18.02 37.92
N GLU A 158 -17.03 17.85 36.72
CA GLU A 158 -16.65 18.98 35.87
C GLU A 158 -17.89 19.83 35.53
N LEU A 159 -17.73 21.15 35.42
CA LEU A 159 -18.86 22.08 35.33
C LEU A 159 -19.83 21.73 34.20
N GLN A 160 -19.32 21.47 32.99
CA GLN A 160 -20.15 21.07 31.85
C GLN A 160 -20.92 19.75 32.09
N VAL A 161 -20.37 18.80 32.86
CA VAL A 161 -21.07 17.55 33.21
C VAL A 161 -22.14 17.86 34.24
N GLN A 162 -21.85 18.71 35.24
CA GLN A 162 -22.87 19.14 36.21
C GLN A 162 -24.03 19.86 35.51
N ILE A 163 -23.77 20.81 34.60
CA ILE A 163 -24.81 21.51 33.83
C ILE A 163 -25.66 20.50 33.06
N LEU A 164 -25.04 19.52 32.43
CA LEU A 164 -25.74 18.45 31.72
C LEU A 164 -26.67 17.65 32.67
N LEU A 165 -26.18 17.25 33.84
CA LEU A 165 -26.96 16.51 34.84
C LEU A 165 -28.08 17.34 35.46
N GLU A 166 -27.89 18.65 35.65
CA GLU A 166 -28.97 19.55 36.08
C GLU A 166 -30.07 19.66 35.00
N LYS A 167 -29.70 19.70 33.71
CA LYS A 167 -30.69 19.63 32.62
C LYS A 167 -31.47 18.30 32.66
N VAL A 168 -30.85 17.17 33.01
CA VAL A 168 -31.56 15.88 33.18
C VAL A 168 -32.60 15.95 34.31
N LYS A 169 -32.31 16.64 35.43
CA LYS A 169 -33.28 16.77 36.53
C LYS A 169 -34.57 17.48 36.10
N SER A 170 -34.48 18.43 35.17
CA SER A 170 -35.65 19.14 34.64
C SER A 170 -36.67 18.24 33.92
N CYS A 171 -36.28 17.01 33.53
CA CYS A 171 -37.15 16.02 32.91
C CYS A 171 -38.14 15.33 33.87
N GLY A 172 -37.99 15.45 35.19
CA GLY A 172 -39.04 15.13 36.16
C GLY A 172 -39.31 13.65 36.51
N ILE A 173 -38.41 12.70 36.22
CA ILE A 173 -38.65 11.25 36.47
C ILE A 173 -37.88 10.72 37.69
N TYR A 174 -36.54 10.74 37.69
CA TYR A 174 -35.64 10.41 38.82
C TYR A 174 -34.26 11.12 38.69
N PRO A 175 -33.62 11.58 39.77
CA PRO A 175 -32.26 12.15 39.69
C PRO A 175 -31.23 11.07 39.31
N THR A 176 -30.20 11.46 38.57
CA THR A 176 -29.03 10.60 38.30
C THR A 176 -28.28 10.28 39.58
N ILE A 177 -27.72 9.08 39.67
CA ILE A 177 -26.92 8.64 40.82
C ILE A 177 -25.45 8.95 40.52
N HIS A 178 -24.89 9.94 41.21
CA HIS A 178 -23.48 10.30 41.05
C HIS A 178 -22.57 9.25 41.71
N VAL A 179 -21.53 8.85 40.97
CA VAL A 179 -20.44 8.00 41.45
C VAL A 179 -19.14 8.80 41.28
N ASN A 180 -18.36 8.93 42.35
CA ASN A 180 -17.06 9.60 42.27
C ASN A 180 -16.16 8.90 41.23
N SER A 181 -15.43 9.69 40.45
CA SER A 181 -14.52 9.15 39.45
C SER A 181 -13.42 8.29 40.08
N SER A 182 -13.32 7.03 39.66
CA SER A 182 -12.18 6.16 39.99
C SER A 182 -10.97 6.41 39.08
N GLY A 183 -11.17 7.13 37.97
CA GLY A 183 -10.18 7.24 36.89
C GLY A 183 -9.92 5.92 36.15
N ASN A 184 -10.64 4.84 36.48
CA ASN A 184 -10.43 3.52 35.89
C ASN A 184 -11.52 3.20 34.87
N LEU A 185 -11.15 3.26 33.58
CA LEU A 185 -12.04 2.94 32.46
C LEU A 185 -12.67 1.53 32.56
N GLN A 186 -12.03 0.60 33.28
CA GLN A 186 -12.55 -0.74 33.47
C GLN A 186 -13.92 -0.75 34.18
N ASP A 187 -14.21 0.23 35.03
CA ASP A 187 -15.51 0.32 35.71
C ASP A 187 -16.67 0.57 34.73
N PHE A 188 -16.40 1.27 33.63
CA PHE A 188 -17.36 1.39 32.52
C PHE A 188 -17.48 0.08 31.73
N ILE A 189 -16.35 -0.52 31.36
CA ILE A 189 -16.31 -1.78 30.58
C ILE A 189 -17.03 -2.94 31.30
N GLU A 190 -16.93 -2.99 32.63
CA GLU A 190 -17.57 -4.00 33.47
C GLU A 190 -19.03 -3.66 33.86
N HIS A 191 -19.61 -2.60 33.29
CA HIS A 191 -20.97 -2.14 33.58
C HIS A 191 -21.22 -1.83 35.08
N LYS A 192 -20.19 -1.39 35.83
CA LYS A 192 -20.39 -0.91 37.21
C LYS A 192 -21.11 0.43 37.25
N VAL A 193 -20.99 1.19 36.16
CA VAL A 193 -21.66 2.47 35.92
C VAL A 193 -22.27 2.50 34.52
N ASP A 194 -23.34 3.27 34.38
CA ASP A 194 -24.09 3.39 33.13
C ASP A 194 -23.47 4.45 32.22
N LEU A 195 -22.94 5.51 32.83
CA LEU A 195 -22.29 6.65 32.19
C LEU A 195 -20.90 6.88 32.78
N TYR A 196 -19.92 7.18 31.92
CA TYR A 196 -18.54 7.42 32.32
C TYR A 196 -17.98 8.69 31.69
N THR A 197 -17.38 9.56 32.51
CA THR A 197 -16.75 10.79 32.05
C THR A 197 -15.42 10.50 31.38
N ALA A 198 -15.26 10.94 30.14
CA ALA A 198 -14.14 10.59 29.27
C ALA A 198 -13.63 11.79 28.48
N PHE A 199 -12.34 11.80 28.17
CA PHE A 199 -11.77 12.67 27.16
C PHE A 199 -11.80 11.97 25.80
N LYS A 200 -12.34 12.63 24.78
CA LYS A 200 -12.34 12.13 23.39
C LYS A 200 -10.93 11.81 22.87
N THR A 201 -9.91 12.51 23.36
CA THR A 201 -8.51 12.30 22.98
C THR A 201 -7.87 11.08 23.64
N ASN A 202 -8.51 10.48 24.66
CA ASN A 202 -7.89 9.46 25.50
C ASN A 202 -8.69 8.15 25.58
N GLU A 203 -9.86 8.16 26.24
CA GLU A 203 -10.63 6.93 26.47
C GLU A 203 -11.28 6.39 25.19
N VAL A 204 -11.72 7.28 24.28
CA VAL A 204 -12.40 6.88 23.04
C VAL A 204 -11.50 6.03 22.12
N PRO A 205 -10.26 6.44 21.78
CA PRO A 205 -9.33 5.58 21.04
C PRO A 205 -9.05 4.25 21.74
N ARG A 206 -8.95 4.27 23.08
CA ARG A 206 -8.68 3.07 23.89
C ARG A 206 -9.83 2.06 23.82
N LEU A 207 -11.08 2.51 23.95
CA LEU A 207 -12.25 1.63 23.80
C LEU A 207 -12.37 1.09 22.37
N LYS A 208 -12.09 1.92 21.36
CA LYS A 208 -12.05 1.47 19.96
C LYS A 208 -11.01 0.38 19.74
N ALA A 209 -9.81 0.54 20.28
CA ALA A 209 -8.74 -0.45 20.20
C ALA A 209 -9.10 -1.77 20.91
N LEU A 210 -9.88 -1.70 21.99
CA LEU A 210 -10.37 -2.86 22.74
C LEU A 210 -11.62 -3.50 22.11
N GLY A 211 -12.22 -2.89 21.09
CA GLY A 211 -13.47 -3.38 20.48
C GLY A 211 -14.69 -3.30 21.40
N VAL A 212 -14.65 -2.47 22.44
CA VAL A 212 -15.78 -2.27 23.37
C VAL A 212 -16.78 -1.31 22.72
N PRO A 213 -18.07 -1.68 22.59
CA PRO A 213 -19.09 -0.78 22.07
C PRO A 213 -19.39 0.33 23.08
N PHE A 214 -19.57 1.56 22.59
CA PHE A 214 -19.96 2.70 23.40
C PHE A 214 -20.64 3.75 22.52
N HIS A 215 -21.37 4.66 23.16
CA HIS A 215 -21.95 5.84 22.54
C HIS A 215 -21.41 7.09 23.23
N ILE A 216 -21.28 8.18 22.48
CA ILE A 216 -20.77 9.45 23.00
C ILE A 216 -21.96 10.38 23.23
N VAL A 217 -22.11 10.86 24.46
CA VAL A 217 -23.01 11.94 24.83
C VAL A 217 -22.18 13.21 24.93
N ASP A 218 -22.22 14.01 23.87
CA ASP A 218 -21.45 15.25 23.77
C ASP A 218 -22.27 16.43 24.32
N PRO A 219 -21.83 17.09 25.42
CA PRO A 219 -22.54 18.25 25.98
C PRO A 219 -22.81 19.36 24.96
N LYS A 220 -21.95 19.50 23.94
CA LYS A 220 -22.11 20.50 22.88
C LYS A 220 -23.40 20.31 22.08
N VAL A 221 -23.85 19.07 21.89
CA VAL A 221 -25.11 18.77 21.18
C VAL A 221 -26.32 19.31 21.95
N PHE A 222 -26.20 19.42 23.28
CA PHE A 222 -27.24 19.94 24.17
C PHE A 222 -27.04 21.43 24.52
N GLY A 223 -26.31 22.15 23.66
CA GLY A 223 -26.07 23.59 23.76
C GLY A 223 -25.02 24.01 24.79
N ILE A 224 -24.37 23.07 25.46
CA ILE A 224 -23.40 23.38 26.53
C ILE A 224 -22.04 23.73 25.90
N GLN A 225 -21.59 24.96 26.10
CA GLN A 225 -20.32 25.42 25.56
C GLN A 225 -19.30 25.61 26.67
N SER A 226 -18.20 24.85 26.58
CA SER A 226 -17.13 24.93 27.56
C SER A 226 -15.76 25.10 26.90
N TYR A 227 -14.83 25.64 27.69
CA TYR A 227 -13.41 25.66 27.40
C TYR A 227 -12.71 24.48 28.08
N GLY A 228 -11.62 24.02 27.50
CA GLY A 228 -10.69 23.10 28.18
C GLY A 228 -9.38 23.80 28.48
N ASP A 229 -8.73 23.43 29.57
CA ASP A 229 -7.38 23.85 29.93
C ASP A 229 -7.13 25.37 29.83
N LEU A 230 -7.74 26.08 30.77
CA LEU A 230 -7.50 27.49 31.02
C LEU A 230 -6.19 27.64 31.80
N VAL A 231 -5.31 28.53 31.35
CA VAL A 231 -4.11 28.91 32.09
C VAL A 231 -4.46 30.08 32.99
N ILE A 232 -4.47 29.86 34.30
CA ILE A 232 -4.74 30.88 35.30
C ILE A 232 -3.46 31.30 36.04
N VAL A 233 -3.48 32.48 36.63
CA VAL A 233 -2.40 33.05 37.45
C VAL A 233 -2.99 33.72 38.70
N GLY A 234 -2.27 33.73 39.82
CA GLY A 234 -2.70 34.45 41.01
C GLY A 234 -2.74 35.97 40.78
N SER A 235 -3.81 36.64 41.19
CA SER A 235 -4.01 38.08 40.96
C SER A 235 -2.89 38.95 41.53
N ALA A 236 -2.36 38.58 42.70
CA ALA A 236 -1.23 39.28 43.32
C ALA A 236 0.04 39.17 42.46
N PHE A 237 0.35 37.98 41.95
CA PHE A 237 1.51 37.77 41.08
C PHE A 237 1.34 38.48 39.74
N ALA A 238 0.15 38.39 39.13
CA ALA A 238 -0.13 39.03 37.85
C ALA A 238 0.00 40.56 37.91
N SER A 239 -0.42 41.16 39.03
CA SER A 239 -0.31 42.60 39.27
C SER A 239 1.14 43.01 39.52
N ALA A 240 1.92 42.21 40.25
CA ALA A 240 3.32 42.49 40.55
C ALA A 240 4.27 42.24 39.37
N ASN A 241 3.97 41.25 38.53
CA ASN A 241 4.86 40.77 37.46
C ASN A 241 4.15 40.63 36.09
N PRO A 242 3.49 41.68 35.55
CA PRO A 242 2.72 41.57 34.32
C PRO A 242 3.57 41.20 33.08
N ALA A 243 4.83 41.65 33.06
CA ALA A 243 5.79 41.27 32.01
C ALA A 243 6.11 39.77 32.05
N ALA A 244 6.28 39.19 33.25
CA ALA A 244 6.54 37.75 33.40
C ALA A 244 5.35 36.90 32.98
N VAL A 245 4.12 37.35 33.27
CA VAL A 245 2.89 36.67 32.81
C VAL A 245 2.78 36.69 31.28
N THR A 246 3.11 37.82 30.65
CA THR A 246 3.12 37.95 29.20
C THR A 246 4.20 37.05 28.56
N ALA A 247 5.41 37.09 29.11
CA ALA A 247 6.52 36.23 28.70
C ALA A 247 6.17 34.72 28.83
N PHE A 248 5.54 34.33 29.93
CA PHE A 248 5.05 32.97 30.14
C PHE A 248 4.03 32.56 29.08
N LYS A 249 3.05 33.42 28.81
CA LYS A 249 2.02 33.19 27.77
C LYS A 249 2.65 32.97 26.40
N GLU A 250 3.53 33.86 25.97
CA GLU A 250 4.18 33.78 24.65
C GLU A 250 5.07 32.55 24.51
N ALA A 251 5.87 32.24 25.55
CA ALA A 251 6.70 31.04 25.56
C ALA A 251 5.85 29.76 25.50
N THR A 252 4.73 29.71 26.23
CA THR A 252 3.78 28.59 26.20
C THR A 252 3.14 28.43 24.82
N ILE A 253 2.77 29.53 24.15
CA ILE A 253 2.23 29.51 22.77
C ILE A 253 3.29 29.00 21.79
N LYS A 254 4.55 29.43 21.90
CA LYS A 254 5.67 28.89 21.11
C LYS A 254 5.85 27.39 21.36
N GLY A 255 5.75 26.96 22.61
CA GLY A 255 5.76 25.54 22.99
C GLY A 255 4.64 24.75 22.29
N TRP A 256 3.41 25.25 22.32
CA TRP A 256 2.29 24.62 21.62
C TRP A 256 2.49 24.53 20.10
N ARG A 257 2.99 25.59 19.46
CA ARG A 257 3.34 25.55 18.03
C ARG A 257 4.38 24.47 17.73
N TYR A 258 5.41 24.37 18.56
CA TYR A 258 6.42 23.33 18.43
C TYR A 258 5.83 21.94 18.63
N ALA A 259 4.99 21.75 19.65
CA ALA A 259 4.37 20.45 19.94
C ALA A 259 3.48 19.96 18.80
N LEU A 260 2.66 20.85 18.22
CA LEU A 260 1.81 20.52 17.08
C LEU A 260 2.62 20.15 15.83
N ALA A 261 3.77 20.80 15.61
CA ALA A 261 4.66 20.49 14.49
C ALA A 261 5.53 19.24 14.75
N ASN A 262 5.79 18.89 16.01
CA ASN A 262 6.73 17.83 16.40
C ASN A 262 6.14 16.90 17.47
N PRO A 263 4.96 16.29 17.26
CA PRO A 263 4.24 15.56 18.30
C PRO A 263 5.04 14.38 18.85
N VAL A 264 5.70 13.62 17.96
CA VAL A 264 6.53 12.46 18.33
C VAL A 264 7.65 12.86 19.29
N ALA A 265 8.36 13.95 18.98
CA ALA A 265 9.49 14.41 19.78
C ALA A 265 9.05 14.91 21.17
N VAL A 266 7.82 15.44 21.29
CA VAL A 266 7.26 15.87 22.58
C VAL A 266 6.77 14.67 23.38
N VAL A 267 6.09 13.69 22.75
CA VAL A 267 5.69 12.43 23.42
C VAL A 267 6.91 11.73 24.03
N ASP A 268 7.99 11.60 23.27
CA ASP A 268 9.21 10.95 23.74
C ASP A 268 9.83 11.71 24.92
N TYR A 269 9.87 13.04 24.84
CA TYR A 269 10.37 13.86 25.93
C TYR A 269 9.53 13.71 27.21
N VAL A 270 8.20 13.79 27.09
CA VAL A 270 7.27 13.67 28.21
C VAL A 270 7.42 12.32 28.90
N LYS A 271 7.54 11.24 28.11
CA LYS A 271 7.69 9.88 28.63
C LYS A 271 9.04 9.63 29.31
N THR A 272 10.11 10.29 28.87
CA THR A 272 11.45 10.13 29.46
C THR A 272 11.65 10.97 30.72
N HIS A 273 10.98 12.13 30.84
CA HIS A 273 11.28 13.11 31.90
C HIS A 273 10.21 13.20 33.00
N TYR A 274 9.03 12.58 32.81
CA TYR A 274 7.91 12.68 33.74
C TYR A 274 7.28 11.30 34.03
N PRO A 275 6.63 11.12 35.19
CA PRO A 275 6.01 9.85 35.57
C PRO A 275 4.71 9.61 34.79
N VAL A 276 4.84 9.13 33.56
CA VAL A 276 3.70 8.86 32.67
C VAL A 276 3.34 7.37 32.69
N HIS A 277 2.14 7.04 33.15
CA HIS A 277 1.65 5.66 33.18
C HIS A 277 1.16 5.14 31.82
N LYS A 278 0.88 6.03 30.86
CA LYS A 278 0.42 5.66 29.52
C LYS A 278 1.57 5.11 28.67
N ASN A 279 1.25 4.14 27.80
CA ASN A 279 2.20 3.68 26.80
C ASN A 279 2.42 4.76 25.72
N ARG A 280 3.45 4.57 24.89
CA ARG A 280 3.88 5.58 23.91
C ARG A 280 2.82 5.79 22.82
N GLU A 281 2.19 4.70 22.39
CA GLU A 281 1.15 4.70 21.35
C GLU A 281 -0.09 5.48 21.79
N ALA A 282 -0.54 5.30 23.04
CA ALA A 282 -1.66 6.05 23.60
C ALA A 282 -1.38 7.56 23.63
N LEU A 283 -0.16 7.97 23.97
CA LEU A 283 0.23 9.39 23.92
C LEU A 283 0.29 9.93 22.48
N LEU A 284 0.66 9.12 21.50
CA LEU A 284 0.65 9.51 20.08
C LEU A 284 -0.79 9.66 19.56
N ASN A 285 -1.70 8.75 19.91
CA ASN A 285 -3.12 8.87 19.58
C ASN A 285 -3.73 10.14 20.21
N GLU A 286 -3.36 10.44 21.46
CA GLU A 286 -3.75 11.68 22.13
C GLU A 286 -3.20 12.90 21.37
N ALA A 287 -1.94 12.85 20.94
CA ALA A 287 -1.29 13.91 20.17
C ALA A 287 -1.94 14.16 18.80
N GLU A 288 -2.41 13.10 18.13
CA GLU A 288 -3.10 13.20 16.85
C GLU A 288 -4.46 13.91 16.96
N LEU A 289 -5.19 13.67 18.06
CA LEU A 289 -6.55 14.20 18.25
C LEU A 289 -6.59 15.58 18.91
N THR A 290 -5.54 15.93 19.66
CA THR A 290 -5.44 17.22 20.39
C THR A 290 -5.61 18.47 19.51
N PRO A 291 -5.06 18.57 18.28
CA PRO A 291 -5.15 19.80 17.46
C PRO A 291 -6.58 20.28 17.22
N ALA A 292 -7.54 19.35 17.09
CA ALA A 292 -8.95 19.66 16.85
C ALA A 292 -9.63 20.42 18.00
N TYR A 293 -9.05 20.40 19.20
CA TYR A 293 -9.56 21.10 20.38
C TYR A 293 -8.81 22.41 20.63
N ILE A 294 -7.57 22.52 20.16
CA ILE A 294 -6.73 23.73 20.29
C ILE A 294 -7.10 24.76 19.22
N GLN A 295 -7.31 24.32 17.98
CA GLN A 295 -7.59 25.19 16.83
C GLN A 295 -9.09 25.20 16.54
N SER A 296 -9.72 26.37 16.58
CA SER A 296 -11.12 26.55 16.18
C SER A 296 -11.20 27.63 15.11
N GLY A 297 -11.23 27.22 13.85
CA GLY A 297 -11.16 28.15 12.71
C GLY A 297 -9.83 28.91 12.69
N ASP A 298 -9.88 30.21 12.43
CA ASP A 298 -8.71 31.08 12.33
C ASP A 298 -8.26 31.69 13.67
N LEU A 299 -8.84 31.26 14.80
CA LEU A 299 -8.50 31.80 16.12
C LEU A 299 -7.08 31.37 16.55
N PRO A 300 -6.24 32.30 17.00
CA PRO A 300 -4.88 31.96 17.42
C PRO A 300 -4.86 31.14 18.72
N ILE A 301 -3.83 30.30 18.88
CA ILE A 301 -3.59 29.54 20.11
C ILE A 301 -3.50 30.52 21.29
N GLY A 302 -4.25 30.23 22.36
CA GLY A 302 -4.31 31.09 23.54
C GLY A 302 -5.36 32.21 23.48
N HIS A 303 -6.14 32.30 22.39
CA HIS A 303 -7.23 33.26 22.28
C HIS A 303 -8.29 33.05 23.37
N VAL A 304 -8.81 34.16 23.91
CA VAL A 304 -9.89 34.18 24.90
C VAL A 304 -11.01 35.05 24.36
N ALA A 305 -12.18 34.46 24.12
CA ALA A 305 -13.39 35.19 23.76
C ALA A 305 -14.21 35.52 25.01
N LEU A 306 -14.40 36.82 25.29
CA LEU A 306 -15.19 37.31 26.42
C LEU A 306 -16.64 36.81 26.36
N THR A 307 -17.26 36.88 25.19
CA THR A 307 -18.64 36.41 24.96
C THR A 307 -18.86 34.96 25.36
N LYS A 308 -17.84 34.11 25.18
CA LYS A 308 -17.91 32.70 25.60
C LYS A 308 -17.75 32.52 27.11
N LEU A 309 -16.94 33.37 27.78
CA LEU A 309 -16.86 33.36 29.24
C LEU A 309 -18.18 33.84 29.87
N GLU A 310 -18.79 34.87 29.29
CA GLU A 310 -20.12 35.35 29.68
C GLU A 310 -21.15 34.23 29.52
N PHE A 311 -21.15 33.52 28.40
CA PHE A 311 -22.04 32.38 28.16
C PHE A 311 -21.89 31.28 29.22
N ILE A 312 -20.66 30.91 29.63
CA ILE A 312 -20.42 29.92 30.70
C ILE A 312 -21.06 30.37 32.02
N VAL A 313 -20.97 31.67 32.35
CA VAL A 313 -21.58 32.23 33.56
C VAL A 313 -23.11 32.21 33.46
N GLU A 314 -23.67 32.53 32.30
CA GLU A 314 -25.12 32.43 32.06
C GLU A 314 -25.63 31.00 32.18
N GLU A 315 -24.97 30.02 31.55
CA GLU A 315 -25.36 28.61 31.64
C GLU A 315 -25.34 28.09 33.08
N ALA A 316 -24.32 28.46 33.86
CA ALA A 316 -24.23 28.08 35.27
C ALA A 316 -25.33 28.72 36.13
N LYS A 317 -25.79 29.93 35.78
CA LYS A 317 -26.95 30.57 36.44
C LYS A 317 -28.25 29.86 36.09
N GLU A 318 -28.47 29.59 34.80
CA GLU A 318 -29.68 28.92 34.31
C GLU A 318 -29.80 27.50 34.88
N SER A 319 -28.69 26.80 35.06
CA SER A 319 -28.67 25.47 35.65
C SER A 319 -28.77 25.46 37.19
N GLY A 320 -28.78 26.63 37.84
CA GLY A 320 -28.82 26.76 39.30
C GLY A 320 -27.49 26.45 40.03
N LEU A 321 -26.38 26.28 39.30
CA LEU A 321 -25.05 26.01 39.88
C LEU A 321 -24.35 27.29 40.36
N LEU A 322 -24.83 28.46 39.92
CA LEU A 322 -24.37 29.77 40.34
C LEU A 322 -25.58 30.66 40.68
N ASN A 323 -25.73 31.04 41.94
CA ASN A 323 -26.77 31.99 42.32
C ASN A 323 -26.32 33.43 41.98
N PRO A 324 -27.22 34.30 41.50
CA PRO A 324 -26.88 35.70 41.22
C PRO A 324 -26.28 36.45 42.42
N SER A 325 -26.67 36.10 43.65
CA SER A 325 -26.12 36.70 44.89
C SER A 325 -24.67 36.30 45.19
N GLU A 326 -24.16 35.24 44.57
CA GLU A 326 -22.77 34.80 44.73
C GLU A 326 -21.80 35.53 43.79
N ILE A 327 -22.31 36.26 42.78
CA ILE A 327 -21.49 37.00 41.81
C ILE A 327 -20.99 38.30 42.44
N LYS A 328 -19.67 38.38 42.64
CA LYS A 328 -18.97 39.52 43.24
C LYS A 328 -18.12 40.30 42.25
N LEU A 329 -17.64 39.67 41.19
CA LEU A 329 -16.74 40.26 40.19
C LEU A 329 -17.29 40.13 38.78
N PRO A 330 -17.13 41.14 37.90
CA PRO A 330 -17.55 41.04 36.51
C PRO A 330 -16.59 40.15 35.73
N VAL A 331 -17.13 39.26 34.88
CA VAL A 331 -16.33 38.23 34.18
C VAL A 331 -15.23 38.80 33.26
N LYS A 332 -15.41 40.00 32.69
CA LYS A 332 -14.39 40.66 31.87
C LYS A 332 -13.08 40.89 32.63
N ASP A 333 -13.17 41.13 33.94
CA ASP A 333 -12.00 41.37 34.79
C ASP A 333 -11.24 40.06 35.06
N PHE A 334 -11.78 38.91 34.66
CA PHE A 334 -11.05 37.65 34.77
C PHE A 334 -9.85 37.65 33.83
N ILE A 335 -9.98 38.24 32.64
CA ILE A 335 -8.94 38.19 31.61
C ILE A 335 -7.73 39.00 32.07
N PHE A 336 -6.55 38.39 32.05
CA PHE A 336 -5.29 39.09 32.21
C PHE A 336 -5.03 39.91 30.95
N GLU A 337 -5.11 41.22 31.10
CA GLU A 337 -4.58 42.17 30.12
C GLU A 337 -3.11 42.41 30.48
N SER A 338 -2.20 42.12 29.55
CA SER A 338 -0.80 42.53 29.73
C SER A 338 -0.82 44.02 29.98
N ALA A 339 -0.22 44.46 31.09
CA ALA A 339 -0.01 45.87 31.36
C ALA A 339 0.43 46.53 30.04
N GLY A 340 -0.32 47.55 29.60
CA GLY A 340 -0.11 48.20 28.30
C GLY A 340 1.36 48.57 28.10
N LEU A 341 1.72 48.86 26.84
CA LEU A 341 3.08 49.19 26.39
C LEU A 341 3.92 49.83 27.50
N ALA A 342 5.15 49.36 27.72
CA ALA A 342 6.02 49.90 28.76
C ALA A 342 6.41 51.36 28.40
N LEU A 343 5.57 52.30 28.81
CA LEU A 343 5.70 53.71 28.50
C LEU A 343 6.54 54.43 29.55
N THR A 344 7.42 55.33 29.09
CA THR A 344 8.13 56.26 29.97
C THR A 344 7.16 57.29 30.56
N LYS A 345 7.61 58.05 31.57
CA LYS A 345 6.80 59.16 32.12
C LYS A 345 6.48 60.22 31.05
N GLU A 346 7.46 60.51 30.19
CA GLU A 346 7.33 61.47 29.09
C GLU A 346 6.33 60.98 28.03
N GLU A 347 6.41 59.70 27.64
CA GLU A 347 5.49 59.06 26.70
C GLU A 347 4.04 59.04 27.22
N ARG A 348 3.84 58.73 28.51
CA ARG A 348 2.50 58.82 29.12
C ARG A 348 1.97 60.25 29.12
N ALA A 349 2.79 61.23 29.48
CA ALA A 349 2.39 62.64 29.46
C ALA A 349 2.04 63.10 28.02
N TYR A 350 2.78 62.60 27.02
CA TYR A 350 2.51 62.87 25.61
C TYR A 350 1.12 62.37 25.21
N LEU A 351 0.75 61.12 25.54
CA LEU A 351 -0.56 60.56 25.19
C LEU A 351 -1.72 61.27 25.90
N VAL A 352 -1.54 61.68 27.15
CA VAL A 352 -2.54 62.48 27.88
C VAL A 352 -2.75 63.84 27.22
N LYS A 353 -1.67 64.47 26.73
CA LYS A 353 -1.74 65.77 26.02
C LYS A 353 -2.30 65.63 24.60
N ASN A 354 -2.08 64.49 23.94
CA ASN A 354 -2.44 64.24 22.55
C ASN A 354 -3.32 62.97 22.44
N PRO A 355 -4.59 63.03 22.91
CA PRO A 355 -5.50 61.88 22.90
C PRO A 355 -6.01 61.53 21.50
N VAL A 356 -5.85 62.44 20.54
CA VAL A 356 -6.23 62.28 19.13
C VAL A 356 -4.97 62.42 18.28
N LEU A 357 -4.73 61.49 17.35
CA LEU A 357 -3.67 61.59 16.36
C LEU A 357 -4.27 61.97 15.00
N ARG A 358 -3.80 63.09 14.43
CA ARG A 358 -4.15 63.52 13.07
C ARG A 358 -3.29 62.74 12.08
N VAL A 359 -3.93 61.84 11.35
CA VAL A 359 -3.27 60.91 10.42
C VAL A 359 -3.30 61.47 9.01
N GLY A 360 -2.11 61.59 8.41
CA GLY A 360 -1.95 61.81 6.99
C GLY A 360 -2.00 60.49 6.24
N ASN A 361 -3.04 60.33 5.42
CA ASN A 361 -3.29 59.15 4.60
C ASN A 361 -3.24 59.49 3.09
N ASP A 362 -3.28 58.45 2.25
CA ASP A 362 -3.60 58.53 0.82
C ASP A 362 -5.00 57.93 0.58
N PRO A 363 -6.07 58.74 0.51
CA PRO A 363 -7.46 58.26 0.44
C PRO A 363 -7.81 57.37 -0.76
N ASN A 364 -6.95 57.31 -1.78
CA ASN A 364 -7.23 56.65 -3.05
C ASN A 364 -6.24 55.51 -3.37
N TRP A 365 -5.50 55.01 -2.38
CA TRP A 365 -4.44 54.02 -2.59
C TRP A 365 -4.82 52.60 -2.19
N LYS A 366 -5.83 52.04 -2.85
CA LYS A 366 -6.26 50.63 -2.64
C LYS A 366 -5.16 49.64 -3.03
N PRO A 367 -4.97 48.51 -2.30
CA PRO A 367 -5.64 48.11 -1.06
C PRO A 367 -4.92 48.59 0.22
N PHE A 368 -3.94 49.50 0.12
CA PHE A 368 -3.12 49.94 1.25
C PHE A 368 -3.88 50.86 2.18
N GLU A 369 -4.50 51.90 1.64
CA GLU A 369 -5.35 52.82 2.36
C GLU A 369 -6.34 53.46 1.42
N PHE A 370 -7.59 53.56 1.85
CA PHE A 370 -8.62 54.26 1.12
C PHE A 370 -9.78 54.63 2.03
N ILE A 371 -10.62 55.53 1.53
CA ILE A 371 -11.92 55.83 2.10
C ILE A 371 -12.99 55.11 1.27
N ASN A 372 -13.86 54.34 1.92
CA ASN A 372 -14.96 53.66 1.24
C ASN A 372 -16.15 54.62 0.96
N GLU A 373 -17.17 54.15 0.25
CA GLU A 373 -18.35 54.95 -0.10
C GLU A 373 -19.13 55.49 1.11
N VAL A 374 -18.97 54.87 2.28
CA VAL A 374 -19.62 55.26 3.54
C VAL A 374 -18.75 56.23 4.37
N GLY A 375 -17.56 56.58 3.86
CA GLY A 375 -16.64 57.51 4.52
C GLY A 375 -15.74 56.86 5.58
N GLU A 376 -15.57 55.54 5.58
CA GLU A 376 -14.72 54.85 6.55
C GLU A 376 -13.28 54.69 6.04
N TYR A 377 -12.31 54.90 6.93
CA TYR A 377 -10.90 54.61 6.68
C TYR A 377 -10.60 53.11 6.74
N GLN A 378 -10.20 52.57 5.60
CA GLN A 378 -9.98 51.14 5.36
C GLN A 378 -8.67 50.90 4.62
N GLY A 379 -8.21 49.65 4.63
CA GLY A 379 -6.97 49.21 3.99
C GLY A 379 -5.95 48.65 4.98
N ILE A 380 -4.88 48.09 4.43
CA ILE A 380 -3.78 47.49 5.20
C ILE A 380 -3.18 48.48 6.20
N THR A 381 -2.78 49.68 5.76
CA THR A 381 -2.14 50.67 6.64
C THR A 381 -3.13 51.23 7.66
N SER A 382 -4.41 51.32 7.30
CA SER A 382 -5.51 51.62 8.23
C SER A 382 -5.56 50.64 9.39
N ASP A 383 -5.49 49.33 9.13
CA ASP A 383 -5.60 48.33 10.20
C ASP A 383 -4.38 48.31 11.11
N TYR A 384 -3.18 48.57 10.57
CA TYR A 384 -2.00 48.82 11.39
C TYR A 384 -2.19 50.07 12.27
N MET A 385 -2.73 51.16 11.72
CA MET A 385 -3.02 52.37 12.50
C MET A 385 -4.07 52.14 13.59
N LYS A 386 -5.13 51.36 13.32
CA LYS A 386 -6.15 50.99 14.31
C LYS A 386 -5.54 50.16 15.44
N TRP A 387 -4.64 49.23 15.13
CA TRP A 387 -3.90 48.48 16.15
C TRP A 387 -3.06 49.40 17.03
N VAL A 388 -2.30 50.31 16.41
CA VAL A 388 -1.47 51.28 17.12
C VAL A 388 -2.31 52.18 18.03
N ALA A 389 -3.41 52.72 17.50
CA ALA A 389 -4.34 53.56 18.25
C ALA A 389 -4.91 52.84 19.48
N LYS A 390 -5.36 51.59 19.30
CA LYS A 390 -5.86 50.74 20.38
C LYS A 390 -4.82 50.51 21.48
N ASN A 391 -3.57 50.21 21.12
CA ASN A 391 -2.50 49.92 22.08
C ASN A 391 -1.96 51.17 22.78
N LEU A 392 -2.06 52.33 22.13
CA LEU A 392 -1.67 53.61 22.70
C LEU A 392 -2.82 54.31 23.45
N GLY A 393 -4.06 53.83 23.33
CA GLY A 393 -5.23 54.45 23.96
C GLY A 393 -5.57 55.83 23.38
N VAL A 394 -5.35 56.02 22.07
CA VAL A 394 -5.65 57.27 21.34
C VAL A 394 -6.71 57.02 20.27
N SER A 395 -7.41 58.07 19.84
CA SER A 395 -8.26 58.03 18.66
C SER A 395 -7.54 58.55 17.42
N LEU A 396 -8.06 58.19 16.24
CA LEU A 396 -7.52 58.62 14.95
C LEU A 396 -8.45 59.63 14.30
N GLU A 397 -7.87 60.69 13.75
CA GLU A 397 -8.54 61.64 12.88
C GLU A 397 -7.90 61.54 11.48
N THR A 398 -8.68 61.13 10.48
CA THR A 398 -8.20 60.85 9.12
C THR A 398 -8.72 61.87 8.12
N GLN A 399 -8.06 61.98 6.96
CA GLN A 399 -8.45 62.91 5.90
C GLN A 399 -9.23 62.18 4.80
N PHE A 400 -10.23 62.86 4.23
CA PHE A 400 -11.21 62.24 3.33
C PHE A 400 -11.10 62.67 1.86
N ASP A 401 -10.40 63.78 1.56
CA ASP A 401 -10.28 64.32 0.20
C ASP A 401 -8.97 65.11 0.04
N THR A 402 -7.86 64.38 -0.16
CA THR A 402 -6.53 64.98 -0.35
C THR A 402 -5.71 64.18 -1.34
N THR A 403 -4.75 64.84 -1.99
CA THR A 403 -3.71 64.16 -2.78
C THR A 403 -2.51 63.87 -1.89
N TRP A 404 -1.72 62.85 -2.22
CA TRP A 404 -0.49 62.56 -1.46
C TRP A 404 0.46 63.76 -1.36
N SER A 405 0.53 64.59 -2.41
CA SER A 405 1.34 65.82 -2.39
C SER A 405 0.83 66.84 -1.36
N ASP A 406 -0.50 66.96 -1.20
CA ASP A 406 -1.09 67.82 -0.17
C ASP A 406 -0.81 67.26 1.24
N THR A 407 -1.00 65.95 1.44
CA THR A 407 -0.67 65.26 2.70
C THR A 407 0.78 65.54 3.14
N LEU A 408 1.74 65.48 2.21
CA LEU A 408 3.15 65.79 2.50
C LEU A 408 3.38 67.27 2.86
N GLN A 409 2.64 68.21 2.25
CA GLN A 409 2.74 69.63 2.61
C GLN A 409 2.14 69.89 4.00
N ARG A 410 1.00 69.27 4.31
CA ARG A 410 0.28 69.46 5.58
C ARG A 410 1.07 68.93 6.77
N ILE A 411 1.72 67.78 6.64
CA ILE A 411 2.60 67.29 7.72
C ILE A 411 3.83 68.19 7.91
N ASN A 412 4.38 68.74 6.84
CA ASN A 412 5.49 69.69 6.94
C ASN A 412 5.07 71.03 7.58
N LYS A 413 3.79 71.41 7.48
CA LYS A 413 3.19 72.57 8.17
C LYS A 413 2.79 72.28 9.63
N GLY A 414 2.88 71.03 10.10
CA GLY A 414 2.46 70.63 11.44
C GLY A 414 0.94 70.45 11.61
N GLU A 415 0.19 70.40 10.50
CA GLU A 415 -1.26 70.13 10.52
C GLU A 415 -1.59 68.65 10.74
N LEU A 416 -0.59 67.77 10.56
CA LEU A 416 -0.67 66.33 10.74
C LEU A 416 0.39 65.88 11.75
N ASP A 417 0.08 64.83 12.50
CA ASP A 417 0.97 64.28 13.53
C ASP A 417 1.77 63.09 13.00
N VAL A 418 1.15 62.26 12.16
CA VAL A 418 1.73 61.00 11.66
C VAL A 418 1.25 60.69 10.24
N LEU A 419 2.13 60.14 9.40
CA LEU A 419 1.77 59.46 8.15
C LEU A 419 1.57 57.97 8.43
N SER A 420 0.44 57.44 7.99
CA SER A 420 0.07 56.01 8.08
C SER A 420 1.08 55.12 7.38
N GLY A 421 1.48 55.48 6.15
CA GLY A 421 2.43 54.72 5.34
C GLY A 421 3.23 55.60 4.40
N ALA A 422 4.53 55.74 4.65
CA ALA A 422 5.45 56.46 3.79
C ALA A 422 6.75 55.67 3.58
N VAL A 423 7.20 55.62 2.32
CA VAL A 423 8.54 55.11 2.00
C VAL A 423 9.57 56.17 2.35
N GLU A 424 10.59 55.74 3.08
CA GLU A 424 11.75 56.54 3.45
C GLU A 424 12.60 56.89 2.21
N THR A 425 12.72 58.18 1.89
CA THR A 425 13.58 58.68 0.81
C THR A 425 14.53 59.76 1.33
N HIS A 426 15.66 59.97 0.64
CA HIS A 426 16.65 60.97 1.04
C HIS A 426 16.05 62.39 1.19
N PRO A 427 15.16 62.87 0.31
CA PRO A 427 14.46 64.15 0.51
C PRO A 427 13.58 64.17 1.76
N ARG A 428 12.84 63.09 2.04
CA ARG A 428 11.87 63.04 3.15
C ARG A 428 12.54 62.96 4.53
N LYS A 429 13.69 62.29 4.65
CA LYS A 429 14.51 62.26 5.89
C LYS A 429 14.95 63.61 6.43
N ARG A 430 14.87 64.66 5.60
CA ARG A 430 15.23 66.02 6.02
C ARG A 430 14.25 66.56 7.05
N TYR A 431 12.96 66.22 6.94
CA TYR A 431 11.88 66.78 7.76
C TYR A 431 10.98 65.72 8.43
N LEU A 432 11.12 64.43 8.09
CA LEU A 432 10.42 63.32 8.74
C LEU A 432 11.39 62.35 9.42
N ALA A 433 10.91 61.72 10.50
CA ALA A 433 11.51 60.54 11.10
C ALA A 433 10.59 59.32 10.88
N PHE A 434 11.17 58.13 10.70
CA PHE A 434 10.47 56.93 10.26
C PHE A 434 10.60 55.80 11.27
N THR A 435 9.53 55.04 11.47
CA THR A 435 9.62 53.75 12.17
C THR A 435 10.38 52.74 11.31
N LYS A 436 10.74 51.60 11.89
CA LYS A 436 11.13 50.43 11.09
C LYS A 436 10.00 50.12 10.09
N PRO A 437 10.34 49.71 8.85
CA PRO A 437 9.33 49.29 7.88
C PRO A 437 8.46 48.17 8.46
N TYR A 438 7.15 48.37 8.44
CA TYR A 438 6.19 47.38 8.91
C TYR A 438 5.59 46.56 7.75
N LEU A 439 5.77 47.02 6.51
CA LEU A 439 5.45 46.29 5.30
C LEU A 439 6.54 46.45 4.24
N THR A 440 6.73 45.42 3.41
CA THR A 440 7.70 45.44 2.32
C THR A 440 7.13 44.76 1.10
N PHE A 441 7.13 45.45 -0.04
CA PHE A 441 6.62 44.90 -1.29
C PHE A 441 7.59 45.11 -2.47
N PRO A 442 7.63 44.18 -3.44
CA PRO A 442 8.37 44.39 -4.68
C PRO A 442 7.71 45.46 -5.55
N LEU A 443 8.53 46.17 -6.33
CA LEU A 443 8.08 47.06 -7.39
C LEU A 443 8.15 46.38 -8.75
N VAL A 444 7.16 46.66 -9.58
CA VAL A 444 7.04 46.12 -10.93
C VAL A 444 6.92 47.26 -11.93
N LEU A 445 7.38 46.97 -13.14
CA LEU A 445 7.21 47.82 -14.30
C LEU A 445 6.08 47.27 -15.16
N MET A 446 5.06 48.08 -15.39
CA MET A 446 3.93 47.76 -16.26
C MET A 446 4.15 48.35 -17.65
N GLY A 447 3.94 47.53 -18.68
CA GLY A 447 3.96 47.90 -20.09
C GLY A 447 2.77 47.32 -20.83
N ARG A 448 2.69 47.53 -22.14
CA ARG A 448 1.68 46.94 -23.03
C ARG A 448 2.04 45.48 -23.35
N ASP A 449 1.06 44.70 -23.81
CA ASP A 449 1.22 43.26 -24.14
C ASP A 449 2.35 42.95 -25.16
N GLU A 450 2.75 43.95 -25.95
CA GLU A 450 3.75 43.87 -27.02
C GLU A 450 5.16 44.31 -26.59
N ASP A 451 5.32 44.88 -25.39
CA ASP A 451 6.61 45.37 -24.91
C ASP A 451 7.53 44.20 -24.46
N ASP A 452 8.81 44.27 -24.82
CA ASP A 452 9.82 43.29 -24.40
C ASP A 452 10.08 43.32 -22.89
N TYR A 453 10.58 42.19 -22.36
CA TYR A 453 10.97 42.09 -20.96
C TYR A 453 12.19 42.96 -20.63
N ILE A 454 12.11 43.69 -19.51
CA ILE A 454 13.07 44.65 -18.97
C ILE A 454 13.62 44.09 -17.68
N ALA A 455 14.91 43.74 -17.70
CA ALA A 455 15.57 43.08 -16.58
C ALA A 455 15.93 44.06 -15.45
N ASN A 456 16.16 45.33 -15.76
CA ASN A 456 16.48 46.36 -14.78
C ASN A 456 16.07 47.76 -15.28
N LEU A 457 15.87 48.70 -14.35
CA LEU A 457 15.42 50.05 -14.66
C LEU A 457 16.44 50.89 -15.46
N SER A 458 17.73 50.52 -15.48
CA SER A 458 18.74 51.24 -16.27
C SER A 458 18.52 51.08 -17.79
N GLN A 459 17.76 50.07 -18.22
CA GLN A 459 17.37 49.90 -19.62
C GLN A 459 16.31 50.93 -20.08
N LEU A 460 15.79 51.75 -19.17
CA LEU A 460 14.75 52.75 -19.43
C LEU A 460 15.29 54.13 -19.81
N ASP A 461 16.60 54.26 -20.05
CA ASP A 461 17.20 55.53 -20.44
C ASP A 461 16.45 56.16 -21.63
N ASN A 462 16.08 57.43 -21.48
CA ASN A 462 15.28 58.22 -22.42
C ASN A 462 13.85 57.72 -22.68
N ARG A 463 13.38 56.66 -22.02
CA ARG A 463 11.98 56.21 -22.03
C ARG A 463 11.14 57.06 -21.09
N VAL A 464 9.85 57.14 -21.40
CA VAL A 464 8.86 57.88 -20.60
C VAL A 464 8.20 56.93 -19.60
N VAL A 465 8.39 57.17 -18.30
CA VAL A 465 7.82 56.35 -17.23
C VAL A 465 6.82 57.18 -16.42
N ALA A 466 5.58 56.71 -16.34
CA ALA A 466 4.53 57.30 -15.53
C ALA A 466 4.79 57.02 -14.04
N VAL A 467 4.78 58.09 -13.24
CA VAL A 467 4.95 58.07 -11.77
C VAL A 467 4.07 59.13 -11.12
N GLY A 468 3.51 58.85 -9.95
CA GLY A 468 2.66 59.82 -9.26
C GLY A 468 3.44 61.01 -8.68
N LYS A 469 2.83 62.21 -8.70
CA LYS A 469 3.43 63.43 -8.15
C LYS A 469 3.71 63.28 -6.66
N GLY A 470 4.96 63.49 -6.26
CA GLY A 470 5.39 63.39 -4.86
C GLY A 470 5.46 61.96 -4.32
N TRP A 471 5.17 60.94 -5.14
CA TRP A 471 5.36 59.54 -4.76
C TRP A 471 6.84 59.17 -4.72
N PHE A 472 7.15 58.12 -3.97
CA PHE A 472 8.53 57.71 -3.78
C PHE A 472 9.16 57.11 -5.06
N THR A 473 8.35 56.62 -6.00
CA THR A 473 8.83 56.16 -7.31
C THR A 473 9.37 57.30 -8.15
N ASP A 474 8.79 58.51 -8.04
CA ASP A 474 9.33 59.73 -8.65
C ASP A 474 10.69 60.12 -8.03
N ASP A 475 10.82 59.99 -6.70
CA ASP A 475 12.08 60.19 -5.98
C ASP A 475 13.16 59.21 -6.45
N ILE A 476 12.84 57.91 -6.55
CA ILE A 476 13.78 56.86 -7.00
C ILE A 476 14.27 57.15 -8.42
N LEU A 477 13.35 57.39 -9.37
CA LEU A 477 13.73 57.68 -10.75
C LEU A 477 14.58 58.95 -10.84
N ARG A 478 14.21 60.01 -10.12
CA ARG A 478 14.96 61.27 -10.11
C ARG A 478 16.38 61.12 -9.56
N MET A 479 16.58 60.31 -8.53
CA MET A 479 17.86 60.19 -7.84
C MET A 479 18.78 59.13 -8.45
N HIS A 480 18.24 57.98 -8.86
CA HIS A 480 19.04 56.84 -9.31
C HIS A 480 19.04 56.66 -10.83
N TYR A 481 18.01 57.15 -11.52
CA TYR A 481 17.83 56.97 -12.98
C TYR A 481 17.52 58.29 -13.69
N PRO A 482 18.39 59.31 -13.61
CA PRO A 482 18.10 60.68 -14.06
C PRO A 482 17.87 60.82 -15.58
N LEU A 483 18.28 59.81 -16.37
CA LEU A 483 18.07 59.76 -17.82
C LEU A 483 16.65 59.28 -18.21
N VAL A 484 15.88 58.74 -17.25
CA VAL A 484 14.49 58.34 -17.46
C VAL A 484 13.61 59.58 -17.49
N LYS A 485 12.79 59.73 -18.53
CA LYS A 485 11.82 60.83 -18.62
C LYS A 485 10.62 60.49 -17.77
N ARG A 486 10.32 61.32 -16.77
CA ARG A 486 9.23 61.08 -15.82
C ARG A 486 7.96 61.76 -16.31
N TYR A 487 6.87 61.01 -16.47
CA TYR A 487 5.53 61.51 -16.77
C TYR A 487 4.71 61.53 -15.47
N GLN A 488 4.47 62.73 -14.94
CA GLN A 488 3.89 62.89 -13.61
C GLN A 488 2.36 62.85 -13.66
N VAL A 489 1.76 61.98 -12.85
CA VAL A 489 0.29 61.78 -12.75
C VAL A 489 -0.22 62.07 -11.34
N ASP A 490 -1.51 62.32 -11.20
CA ASP A 490 -2.16 62.60 -9.91
C ASP A 490 -2.77 61.34 -9.27
N SER A 491 -2.99 60.27 -10.04
CA SER A 491 -3.52 58.99 -9.54
C SER A 491 -2.89 57.77 -10.21
N LEU A 492 -3.05 56.60 -9.58
CA LEU A 492 -2.57 55.32 -10.12
C LEU A 492 -3.30 54.97 -11.41
N GLU A 493 -4.61 55.22 -11.44
CA GLU A 493 -5.46 55.03 -12.61
C GLU A 493 -4.97 55.87 -13.80
N GLU A 494 -4.72 57.16 -13.60
CA GLU A 494 -4.19 58.04 -14.64
C GLU A 494 -2.83 57.53 -15.15
N GLY A 495 -1.98 57.03 -14.25
CA GLY A 495 -0.69 56.42 -14.59
C GLY A 495 -0.82 55.19 -15.47
N LEU A 496 -1.75 54.28 -15.17
CA LEU A 496 -2.01 53.10 -15.99
C LEU A 496 -2.62 53.47 -17.35
N LEU A 497 -3.60 54.38 -17.37
CA LEU A 497 -4.21 54.87 -18.62
C LEU A 497 -3.19 55.59 -19.50
N ALA A 498 -2.23 56.32 -18.93
CA ALA A 498 -1.16 56.95 -19.70
C ALA A 498 -0.30 55.92 -20.46
N VAL A 499 -0.13 54.70 -19.94
CA VAL A 499 0.57 53.62 -20.64
C VAL A 499 -0.30 53.02 -21.74
N VAL A 500 -1.59 52.80 -21.47
CA VAL A 500 -2.56 52.31 -22.46
C VAL A 500 -2.66 53.26 -23.65
N ASP A 501 -2.76 54.57 -23.38
CA ASP A 501 -2.88 55.62 -24.41
C ASP A 501 -1.56 55.92 -25.15
N GLY A 502 -0.44 55.32 -24.73
CA GLY A 502 0.89 55.59 -25.29
C GLY A 502 1.49 56.95 -24.89
N ARG A 503 0.89 57.67 -23.94
CA ARG A 503 1.44 58.91 -23.34
C ARG A 503 2.70 58.63 -22.50
N ALA A 504 2.77 57.45 -21.89
CA ALA A 504 3.95 56.90 -21.24
C ALA A 504 4.31 55.53 -21.84
N ASN A 505 5.60 55.19 -21.83
CA ASN A 505 6.04 53.85 -22.23
C ASN A 505 5.71 52.82 -21.16
N TYR A 506 5.93 53.17 -19.88
CA TYR A 506 5.75 52.26 -18.75
C TYR A 506 5.18 52.96 -17.52
N TYR A 507 4.66 52.19 -16.57
CA TYR A 507 4.28 52.66 -15.23
C TYR A 507 5.06 51.88 -14.17
N LEU A 508 5.66 52.58 -13.20
CA LEU A 508 6.42 51.97 -12.11
C LEU A 508 5.61 52.01 -10.81
N GLY A 509 5.27 50.84 -10.25
CA GLY A 509 4.46 50.78 -9.05
C GLY A 509 4.35 49.42 -8.38
N ASN A 510 3.47 49.32 -7.39
CA ASN A 510 3.23 48.10 -6.62
C ASN A 510 2.22 47.18 -7.34
N LEU A 511 2.59 45.91 -7.51
CA LEU A 511 1.76 44.95 -8.24
C LEU A 511 0.36 44.73 -7.63
N ALA A 512 0.23 44.77 -6.30
CA ALA A 512 -1.06 44.56 -5.64
C ALA A 512 -2.01 45.73 -5.90
N ALA A 513 -1.53 46.98 -5.78
CA ALA A 513 -2.30 48.16 -6.13
C ALA A 513 -2.68 48.18 -7.61
N ILE A 514 -1.72 47.88 -8.49
CA ILE A 514 -1.96 47.79 -9.94
C ILE A 514 -3.04 46.75 -10.25
N LYS A 515 -2.94 45.53 -9.71
CA LYS A 515 -3.92 44.47 -9.94
C LYS A 515 -5.31 44.85 -9.43
N TYR A 516 -5.39 45.49 -8.26
CA TYR A 516 -6.65 45.92 -7.68
C TYR A 516 -7.32 46.96 -8.59
N THR A 517 -6.63 48.06 -8.90
CA THR A 517 -7.17 49.15 -9.72
C THR A 517 -7.43 48.72 -11.16
N SER A 518 -6.57 47.89 -11.77
CA SER A 518 -6.82 47.38 -13.13
C SER A 518 -8.10 46.56 -13.20
N LYS A 519 -8.38 45.74 -12.18
CA LYS A 519 -9.61 44.96 -12.10
C LYS A 519 -10.84 45.83 -11.89
N GLU A 520 -10.76 46.80 -10.98
CA GLU A 520 -11.87 47.71 -10.64
C GLU A 520 -12.26 48.59 -11.84
N GLN A 521 -11.26 49.15 -12.52
CA GLN A 521 -11.46 50.07 -13.65
C GLN A 521 -11.57 49.37 -15.01
N GLY A 522 -11.53 48.03 -15.05
CA GLY A 522 -11.62 47.27 -16.30
C GLY A 522 -10.45 47.52 -17.26
N ILE A 523 -9.27 47.88 -16.75
CA ILE A 523 -8.08 48.12 -17.55
C ILE A 523 -7.48 46.77 -17.96
N SER A 524 -7.51 46.47 -19.25
CA SER A 524 -6.87 45.30 -19.87
C SER A 524 -5.66 45.72 -20.72
N HIS A 525 -4.91 44.75 -21.25
CA HIS A 525 -3.76 44.96 -22.15
C HIS A 525 -2.49 45.56 -21.52
N LEU A 526 -2.37 45.43 -20.20
CA LEU A 526 -1.14 45.73 -19.49
C LEU A 526 -0.56 44.46 -18.88
N MET A 527 0.75 44.29 -19.00
CA MET A 527 1.49 43.17 -18.41
C MET A 527 2.69 43.65 -17.61
N VAL A 528 3.15 42.80 -16.69
CA VAL A 528 4.42 43.02 -15.99
C VAL A 528 5.55 42.74 -16.97
N VAL A 529 6.24 43.81 -17.38
CA VAL A 529 7.37 43.73 -18.31
C VAL A 529 8.71 43.75 -17.59
N GLY A 530 8.74 43.97 -16.27
CA GLY A 530 9.96 43.95 -15.50
C GLY A 530 9.74 44.09 -14.00
N THR A 531 10.80 43.87 -13.24
CA THR A 531 10.84 44.11 -11.79
C THR A 531 11.95 45.11 -11.47
N ALA A 532 11.73 45.97 -10.48
CA ALA A 532 12.78 46.85 -9.98
C ALA A 532 13.51 46.20 -8.80
N ASP A 533 14.80 46.50 -8.65
CA ASP A 533 15.59 46.06 -7.49
C ASP A 533 15.14 46.78 -6.21
N GLU A 534 14.62 48.00 -6.36
CA GLU A 534 14.04 48.78 -5.29
C GLU A 534 12.74 48.16 -4.75
N LYS A 535 12.59 48.20 -3.43
CA LYS A 535 11.41 47.70 -2.72
C LYS A 535 10.64 48.86 -2.11
N MET A 536 9.32 48.67 -2.01
CA MET A 536 8.45 49.55 -1.26
C MET A 536 8.51 49.17 0.23
N ASN A 537 9.46 49.75 0.95
CA ASN A 537 9.59 49.61 2.41
C ASN A 537 8.69 50.66 3.08
N LEU A 538 7.51 50.25 3.53
CA LEU A 538 6.51 51.15 4.09
C LEU A 538 6.69 51.29 5.60
N SER A 539 6.85 52.52 6.07
CA SER A 539 7.01 52.90 7.47
C SER A 539 5.96 53.90 7.90
N MET A 540 5.67 54.00 9.20
CA MET A 540 4.98 55.18 9.73
C MET A 540 5.98 56.32 9.83
N ALA A 541 5.56 57.55 9.60
CA ALA A 541 6.45 58.71 9.64
C ALA A 541 5.86 59.85 10.48
N VAL A 542 6.70 60.56 11.21
CA VAL A 542 6.31 61.71 12.03
C VAL A 542 7.21 62.90 11.70
N PRO A 543 6.81 64.15 12.02
CA PRO A 543 7.72 65.29 11.95
C PRO A 543 9.02 64.97 12.70
N LYS A 544 10.18 65.29 12.11
CA LYS A 544 11.49 64.85 12.60
C LYS A 544 11.78 65.20 14.05
N GLU A 545 11.24 66.31 14.51
CA GLU A 545 11.40 66.79 15.89
C GLU A 545 10.53 66.01 16.91
N ASN A 546 9.52 65.26 16.46
CA ASN A 546 8.61 64.52 17.33
C ASN A 546 9.11 63.10 17.63
N THR A 547 10.24 63.01 18.31
CA THR A 547 10.86 61.73 18.67
C THR A 547 10.01 60.91 19.64
N VAL A 548 9.21 61.56 20.49
CA VAL A 548 8.34 60.87 21.47
C VAL A 548 7.23 60.10 20.77
N LEU A 549 6.56 60.70 19.78
CA LEU A 549 5.56 59.96 18.99
C LEU A 549 6.22 58.83 18.20
N LEU A 550 7.43 59.05 17.65
CA LEU A 550 8.15 57.99 16.96
C LEU A 550 8.40 56.77 17.86
N THR A 551 8.85 56.97 19.11
CA THR A 551 9.09 55.85 20.03
C THR A 551 7.81 55.15 20.43
N LEU A 552 6.71 55.88 20.61
CA LEU A 552 5.37 55.33 20.87
C LEU A 552 4.89 54.43 19.73
N LEU A 553 4.97 54.91 18.49
CA LEU A 553 4.60 54.15 17.29
C LEU A 553 5.47 52.89 17.16
N GLN A 554 6.80 53.02 17.35
CA GLN A 554 7.71 51.88 17.26
C GLN A 554 7.39 50.82 18.34
N LYS A 555 7.13 51.22 19.59
CA LYS A 555 6.75 50.31 20.67
C LYS A 555 5.43 49.60 20.36
N ALA A 556 4.44 50.31 19.83
CA ALA A 556 3.15 49.74 19.46
C ALA A 556 3.27 48.72 18.30
N LEU A 557 4.13 49.02 17.32
CA LEU A 557 4.42 48.11 16.20
C LEU A 557 5.25 46.90 16.64
N ASP A 558 6.24 47.08 17.52
CA ASP A 558 7.07 45.99 18.04
C ASP A 558 6.25 45.03 18.93
N ALA A 559 5.21 45.53 19.60
CA ALA A 559 4.29 44.72 20.38
C ALA A 559 3.24 43.98 19.53
N MET A 560 3.15 44.23 18.22
CA MET A 560 2.19 43.55 17.35
C MET A 560 2.65 42.10 17.08
N PRO A 561 1.84 41.08 17.45
CA PRO A 561 2.18 39.68 17.18
C PRO A 561 2.25 39.40 15.68
N GLU A 562 3.18 38.54 15.25
CA GLU A 562 3.29 38.10 13.85
C GLU A 562 1.98 37.50 13.30
N SER A 563 1.17 36.85 14.15
CA SER A 563 -0.15 36.36 13.74
C SER A 563 -1.11 37.47 13.34
N GLU A 564 -1.06 38.61 14.01
CA GLU A 564 -1.92 39.76 13.68
C GLU A 564 -1.43 40.45 12.40
N LYS A 565 -0.11 40.60 12.23
CA LYS A 565 0.49 41.06 10.98
C LYS A 565 0.04 40.22 9.79
N ASN A 566 0.09 38.89 9.95
CA ASN A 566 -0.35 37.94 8.91
C ASN A 566 -1.86 38.01 8.67
N ARG A 567 -2.68 38.19 9.70
CA ARG A 567 -4.13 38.37 9.57
C ARG A 567 -4.46 39.57 8.70
N ILE A 568 -3.91 40.75 9.03
CA ILE A 568 -4.09 41.99 8.27
C ILE A 568 -3.57 41.80 6.83
N TYR A 569 -2.38 41.22 6.66
CA TYR A 569 -1.82 40.99 5.34
C TYR A 569 -2.73 40.11 4.47
N ASN A 570 -3.21 38.98 4.99
CA ASN A 570 -4.02 38.01 4.24
C ASN A 570 -5.45 38.51 3.95
N GLU A 571 -6.00 39.36 4.83
CA GLU A 571 -7.33 39.97 4.65
C GLU A 571 -7.37 40.82 3.36
N TRP A 572 -6.33 41.63 3.15
CA TRP A 572 -6.26 42.57 2.03
C TRP A 572 -5.52 42.00 0.83
N ILE A 573 -4.41 41.31 1.06
CA ILE A 573 -3.64 40.61 0.04
C ILE A 573 -4.13 39.16 0.04
N LYS A 574 -5.28 38.92 -0.61
CA LYS A 574 -5.69 37.54 -0.94
C LYS A 574 -4.57 36.94 -1.77
N LEU A 575 -3.73 36.12 -1.13
CA LEU A 575 -2.87 35.17 -1.81
C LEU A 575 -3.82 34.30 -2.61
N VAL A 576 -4.01 34.65 -3.89
CA VAL A 576 -4.33 33.64 -4.88
C VAL A 576 -3.06 32.80 -4.92
N LEU A 577 -2.98 31.84 -3.99
CA LEU A 577 -2.29 30.61 -4.22
C LEU A 577 -2.92 30.10 -5.50
N VAL A 578 -2.32 30.48 -6.63
CA VAL A 578 -2.46 29.74 -7.87
C VAL A 578 -1.82 28.41 -7.52
N HIS A 579 -2.58 27.53 -6.88
CA HIS A 579 -2.35 26.11 -6.97
C HIS A 579 -2.40 25.86 -8.47
N GLN A 580 -1.25 25.88 -9.13
CA GLN A 580 -1.15 25.27 -10.43
C GLN A 580 -1.61 23.84 -10.20
N SER A 581 -2.81 23.54 -10.69
CA SER A 581 -3.41 22.24 -10.51
C SER A 581 -2.56 21.26 -11.29
N TYR A 582 -1.60 20.64 -10.61
CA TYR A 582 -0.82 19.54 -11.15
C TYR A 582 -1.69 18.30 -11.39
N SER A 583 -3.00 18.35 -11.16
CA SER A 583 -3.93 17.24 -11.41
C SER A 583 -3.73 16.62 -12.79
N GLN A 584 -3.62 17.42 -13.85
CA GLN A 584 -3.37 16.92 -15.20
C GLN A 584 -1.99 16.26 -15.33
N LEU A 585 -0.96 16.84 -14.73
CA LEU A 585 0.39 16.26 -14.70
C LEU A 585 0.43 14.95 -13.91
N MET A 586 -0.31 14.87 -12.80
CA MET A 586 -0.46 13.66 -11.98
C MET A 586 -1.18 12.56 -12.74
N TRP A 587 -2.20 12.88 -13.55
CA TRP A 587 -2.85 11.90 -14.43
C TRP A 587 -1.91 11.39 -15.53
N VAL A 588 -1.05 12.25 -16.08
CA VAL A 588 -0.03 11.84 -17.06
C VAL A 588 1.02 10.94 -16.41
N ILE A 589 1.52 11.30 -15.22
CA ILE A 589 2.49 10.49 -14.47
C ILE A 589 1.87 9.15 -14.06
N ALA A 590 0.64 9.14 -13.54
CA ALA A 590 -0.07 7.92 -13.19
C ALA A 590 -0.30 7.01 -14.41
N GLY A 591 -0.59 7.60 -15.58
CA GLY A 591 -0.70 6.88 -16.84
C GLY A 591 0.62 6.23 -17.25
N LEU A 592 1.74 6.97 -17.17
CA LEU A 592 3.08 6.47 -17.48
C LEU A 592 3.51 5.34 -16.53
N VAL A 593 3.30 5.51 -15.22
CA VAL A 593 3.58 4.49 -14.21
C VAL A 593 2.75 3.23 -14.46
N SER A 594 1.46 3.39 -14.76
CA SER A 594 0.58 2.25 -15.09
C SER A 594 1.04 1.50 -16.34
N LEU A 595 1.54 2.22 -17.36
CA LEU A 595 2.05 1.61 -18.60
C LEU A 595 3.32 0.79 -18.34
N VAL A 596 4.21 1.30 -17.48
CA VAL A 596 5.42 0.57 -17.05
C VAL A 596 5.05 -0.65 -16.21
N LEU A 597 4.16 -0.50 -15.22
CA LEU A 597 3.68 -1.61 -14.39
C LEU A 597 2.99 -2.68 -15.23
N PHE A 598 2.18 -2.27 -16.21
CA PHE A 598 1.55 -3.19 -17.15
C PHE A 598 2.59 -3.93 -17.99
N GLY A 599 3.61 -3.22 -18.51
CA GLY A 599 4.71 -3.85 -19.24
C GLY A 599 5.51 -4.85 -18.40
N LEU A 600 5.79 -4.52 -17.14
CA LEU A 600 6.46 -5.42 -16.19
C LEU A 600 5.60 -6.64 -15.86
N LEU A 601 4.29 -6.44 -15.61
CA LEU A 601 3.34 -7.53 -15.38
C LEU A 601 3.26 -8.45 -16.61
N TRP A 602 3.15 -7.88 -17.80
CA TRP A 602 3.16 -8.63 -19.06
C TRP A 602 4.45 -9.41 -19.26
N MET A 603 5.60 -8.81 -18.96
CA MET A 603 6.89 -9.47 -19.04
C MET A 603 7.00 -10.63 -18.04
N ALA A 604 6.49 -10.45 -16.81
CA ALA A 604 6.43 -11.51 -15.80
C ALA A 604 5.51 -12.67 -16.23
N VAL A 605 4.35 -12.36 -16.82
CA VAL A 605 3.42 -13.37 -17.37
C VAL A 605 4.07 -14.14 -18.52
N ILE A 606 4.74 -13.46 -19.45
CA ILE A 606 5.48 -14.11 -20.54
C ILE A 606 6.58 -15.01 -19.98
N GLN A 607 7.37 -14.54 -19.01
CA GLN A 607 8.43 -15.34 -18.41
C GLN A 607 7.89 -16.57 -17.67
N LYS A 608 6.79 -16.41 -16.92
CA LYS A 608 6.12 -17.53 -16.25
C LYS A 608 5.63 -18.57 -17.26
N ASN A 609 4.94 -18.13 -18.33
CA ASN A 609 4.45 -19.03 -19.38
C ASN A 609 5.59 -19.73 -20.12
N ARG A 610 6.72 -19.05 -20.38
CA ARG A 610 7.89 -19.67 -21.00
C ARG A 610 8.49 -20.77 -20.12
N ARG A 611 8.65 -20.53 -18.81
CA ARG A 611 9.16 -21.54 -17.86
C ARG A 611 8.22 -22.73 -17.75
N SER A 612 6.91 -22.50 -17.66
CA SER A 612 5.92 -23.58 -17.63
C SER A 612 5.93 -24.41 -18.92
N MET A 613 6.10 -23.76 -20.08
CA MET A 613 6.17 -24.46 -21.37
C MET A 613 7.45 -25.31 -21.50
N GLN A 614 8.60 -24.79 -21.04
CA GLN A 614 9.86 -25.56 -21.03
C GLN A 614 9.76 -26.80 -20.13
N CYS A 615 9.19 -26.65 -18.93
CA CYS A 615 8.95 -27.78 -18.02
C CYS A 615 7.98 -28.81 -18.63
N TYR A 616 6.94 -28.37 -19.35
CA TYR A 616 6.03 -29.28 -20.04
C TYR A 616 6.71 -30.07 -21.16
N ILE A 617 7.58 -29.42 -21.95
CA ILE A 617 8.34 -30.07 -23.03
C ILE A 617 9.33 -31.09 -22.45
N GLU A 618 10.06 -30.76 -21.38
CA GLU A 618 10.95 -31.70 -20.69
C GLU A 618 10.17 -32.91 -20.14
N ARG A 619 9.01 -32.67 -19.53
CA ARG A 619 8.14 -33.73 -18.99
C ARG A 619 7.68 -34.71 -20.07
N VAL A 620 7.30 -34.21 -21.25
CA VAL A 620 6.93 -35.05 -22.40
C VAL A 620 8.15 -35.80 -22.95
N ASN A 621 9.31 -35.15 -23.01
CA ASN A 621 10.57 -35.75 -23.47
C ASN A 621 11.00 -36.94 -22.60
N GLU A 622 10.84 -36.83 -21.28
CA GLU A 622 11.28 -37.85 -20.33
C GLU A 622 10.26 -38.97 -20.10
N LEU A 623 8.96 -38.71 -20.23
CA LEU A 623 7.92 -39.66 -19.80
C LEU A 623 7.18 -40.38 -20.93
N LYS A 624 7.22 -39.88 -22.17
CA LYS A 624 6.43 -40.46 -23.28
C LYS A 624 7.31 -41.00 -24.39
N LEU A 625 7.00 -42.20 -24.88
CA LEU A 625 7.58 -42.75 -26.11
C LEU A 625 6.90 -42.08 -27.31
N ALA A 626 7.51 -41.05 -27.89
CA ALA A 626 6.86 -40.22 -28.89
C ALA A 626 7.81 -39.79 -30.02
N THR A 627 7.27 -39.69 -31.23
CA THR A 627 7.93 -39.13 -32.40
C THR A 627 6.97 -38.19 -33.12
N ILE A 628 7.49 -37.12 -33.70
CA ILE A 628 6.75 -36.30 -34.65
C ILE A 628 7.41 -36.48 -36.00
N THR A 629 6.61 -36.76 -37.01
CA THR A 629 7.06 -36.82 -38.40
C THR A 629 6.45 -35.69 -39.21
N ASP A 630 7.02 -35.41 -40.37
CA ASP A 630 6.33 -34.68 -41.42
C ASP A 630 5.21 -35.54 -42.04
N SER A 631 4.56 -34.99 -43.08
CA SER A 631 3.49 -35.68 -43.80
C SER A 631 3.93 -36.96 -44.52
N GLU A 632 5.22 -37.14 -44.82
CA GLU A 632 5.79 -38.31 -45.52
C GLU A 632 6.37 -39.36 -44.56
N GLY A 633 6.19 -39.16 -43.24
CA GLY A 633 6.69 -40.09 -42.23
C GLY A 633 8.17 -39.89 -41.89
N ILE A 634 8.79 -38.79 -42.31
CA ILE A 634 10.16 -38.44 -41.93
C ILE A 634 10.17 -37.86 -40.51
N ILE A 635 10.95 -38.45 -39.61
CA ILE A 635 11.01 -38.05 -38.21
C ILE A 635 11.66 -36.66 -38.09
N THR A 636 10.89 -35.67 -37.64
CA THR A 636 11.36 -34.30 -37.39
C THR A 636 11.64 -34.04 -35.92
N TRP A 637 11.09 -34.86 -35.02
CA TRP A 637 11.36 -34.81 -33.58
C TRP A 637 11.16 -36.18 -32.94
N VAL A 638 11.95 -36.47 -31.90
CA VAL A 638 11.87 -37.72 -31.14
C VAL A 638 12.09 -37.42 -29.66
N SER A 639 11.34 -38.11 -28.79
CA SER A 639 11.49 -38.00 -27.34
C SER A 639 12.71 -38.79 -26.85
N LYS A 640 13.33 -38.30 -25.77
CA LYS A 640 14.44 -39.00 -25.10
C LYS A 640 14.02 -40.40 -24.63
N LYS A 641 12.78 -40.55 -24.17
CA LYS A 641 12.30 -41.87 -23.75
C LYS A 641 12.24 -42.87 -24.90
N PHE A 642 11.96 -42.42 -26.12
CA PHE A 642 11.92 -43.28 -27.30
C PHE A 642 13.32 -43.65 -27.79
N THR A 643 14.32 -42.77 -27.66
CA THR A 643 15.72 -43.13 -27.94
C THR A 643 16.22 -44.22 -26.99
N GLU A 644 15.85 -44.18 -25.71
CA GLU A 644 16.16 -45.24 -24.74
C GLU A 644 15.53 -46.60 -25.12
N LEU A 645 14.28 -46.60 -25.63
CA LEU A 645 13.62 -47.83 -26.06
C LEU A 645 14.23 -48.36 -27.37
N SER A 646 14.31 -47.52 -28.40
CA SER A 646 14.74 -47.95 -29.74
C SER A 646 16.25 -48.26 -29.81
N GLY A 647 17.05 -47.70 -28.90
CA GLY A 647 18.50 -47.84 -28.89
C GLY A 647 19.23 -47.00 -29.95
N TYR A 648 18.49 -46.19 -30.70
CA TYR A 648 19.04 -45.22 -31.65
C TYR A 648 19.21 -43.86 -30.98
N ASP A 649 20.29 -43.17 -31.31
CA ASP A 649 20.50 -41.80 -30.87
C ASP A 649 19.58 -40.85 -31.64
N ARG A 650 19.30 -39.69 -31.04
CA ARG A 650 18.39 -38.69 -31.61
C ARG A 650 18.84 -38.26 -33.00
N GLU A 651 20.13 -38.00 -33.16
CA GLU A 651 20.75 -37.55 -34.40
C GLU A 651 20.65 -38.60 -35.52
N GLU A 652 20.53 -39.89 -35.16
CA GLU A 652 20.37 -40.99 -36.11
C GLU A 652 18.91 -41.14 -36.58
N LEU A 653 17.94 -40.78 -35.72
CA LEU A 653 16.51 -40.89 -36.04
C LEU A 653 15.98 -39.67 -36.80
N ILE A 654 16.46 -38.47 -36.49
CA ILE A 654 15.99 -37.25 -37.13
C ILE A 654 16.36 -37.26 -38.62
N GLY A 655 15.37 -37.04 -39.49
CA GLY A 655 15.54 -37.05 -40.94
C GLY A 655 15.40 -38.44 -41.58
N GLN A 656 15.22 -39.51 -40.79
CA GLN A 656 14.94 -40.85 -41.31
C GLN A 656 13.43 -41.10 -41.41
N ASN A 657 13.05 -42.03 -42.28
CA ASN A 657 11.66 -42.47 -42.39
C ASN A 657 11.30 -43.43 -41.25
N ALA A 658 10.18 -43.20 -40.57
CA ALA A 658 9.76 -43.97 -39.40
C ALA A 658 9.53 -45.48 -39.68
N MET A 659 9.41 -45.88 -40.95
CA MET A 659 9.39 -47.28 -41.37
C MET A 659 10.63 -48.07 -40.94
N MET A 660 11.79 -47.41 -40.77
CA MET A 660 13.02 -48.08 -40.31
C MET A 660 12.87 -48.73 -38.91
N LEU A 661 11.85 -48.31 -38.15
CA LEU A 661 11.59 -48.77 -36.78
C LEU A 661 10.66 -50.00 -36.74
N SER A 662 10.05 -50.37 -37.87
CA SER A 662 9.19 -51.54 -38.01
C SER A 662 10.00 -52.83 -38.04
N ALA A 663 9.41 -53.91 -37.51
CA ALA A 663 10.02 -55.24 -37.59
C ALA A 663 10.08 -55.73 -39.06
N PRO A 664 11.07 -56.57 -39.44
CA PRO A 664 11.23 -57.08 -40.81
C PRO A 664 10.03 -57.89 -41.34
N GLU A 665 9.23 -58.45 -40.44
CA GLU A 665 8.02 -59.22 -40.76
C GLU A 665 6.82 -58.33 -41.13
N GLN A 666 6.90 -57.02 -40.89
CA GLN A 666 5.84 -56.08 -41.21
C GLN A 666 5.90 -55.70 -42.70
N CYS A 667 4.80 -55.93 -43.43
CA CYS A 667 4.75 -55.73 -44.87
C CYS A 667 4.79 -54.24 -45.22
N GLU A 668 5.67 -53.81 -46.14
CA GLU A 668 5.77 -52.41 -46.62
C GLU A 668 4.42 -51.86 -47.13
N VAL A 669 3.55 -52.76 -47.61
CA VAL A 669 2.20 -52.46 -48.08
C VAL A 669 1.29 -51.99 -46.93
N GLU A 670 1.40 -52.59 -45.75
CA GLU A 670 0.58 -52.24 -44.57
C GLU A 670 0.97 -50.86 -44.03
N TYR A 671 2.28 -50.59 -43.91
CA TYR A 671 2.77 -49.30 -43.45
C TYR A 671 2.32 -48.14 -44.36
N LYS A 672 2.37 -48.33 -45.69
CA LYS A 672 1.90 -47.31 -46.65
C LYS A 672 0.39 -47.08 -46.55
N ALA A 673 -0.40 -48.14 -46.40
CA ALA A 673 -1.85 -48.02 -46.23
C ALA A 673 -2.20 -47.24 -44.95
N ASP A 674 -1.49 -47.49 -43.85
CA ASP A 674 -1.66 -46.77 -42.59
C ASP A 674 -1.28 -45.29 -42.72
N LEU A 675 -0.16 -44.98 -43.38
CA LEU A 675 0.28 -43.61 -43.63
C LEU A 675 -0.72 -42.84 -44.51
N ASP A 676 -1.24 -43.47 -45.58
CA ASP A 676 -2.24 -42.87 -46.45
C ASP A 676 -3.57 -42.62 -45.73
N TYR A 677 -3.96 -43.50 -44.82
CA TYR A 677 -5.13 -43.30 -43.95
C TYR A 677 -4.94 -42.09 -43.03
N ILE A 678 -3.74 -41.91 -42.47
CA ILE A 678 -3.40 -40.76 -41.62
C ILE A 678 -3.32 -39.45 -42.44
N LYS A 679 -2.79 -39.50 -43.67
CA LYS A 679 -2.73 -38.35 -44.59
C LYS A 679 -4.11 -37.80 -44.96
N GLN A 680 -5.16 -38.62 -44.89
CA GLN A 680 -6.54 -38.18 -45.07
C GLN A 680 -7.10 -37.42 -43.84
N GLY A 681 -6.30 -37.23 -42.79
CA GLY A 681 -6.67 -36.52 -41.57
C GLY A 681 -7.22 -37.43 -40.47
N ASN A 682 -7.18 -38.75 -40.65
CA ASN A 682 -7.69 -39.71 -39.67
C ASN A 682 -6.64 -40.05 -38.61
N THR A 683 -7.09 -40.32 -37.39
CA THR A 683 -6.26 -40.88 -36.32
C THR A 683 -6.18 -42.39 -36.49
N TRP A 684 -4.97 -42.94 -36.43
CA TRP A 684 -4.71 -44.38 -36.50
C TRP A 684 -4.27 -44.93 -35.14
N GLN A 685 -4.75 -46.11 -34.76
CA GLN A 685 -4.38 -46.80 -33.53
C GLN A 685 -4.25 -48.30 -33.75
N GLY A 686 -3.22 -48.93 -33.18
CA GLY A 686 -2.99 -50.36 -33.36
C GLY A 686 -1.73 -50.89 -32.65
N GLU A 687 -1.62 -52.21 -32.59
CA GLU A 687 -0.40 -52.89 -32.13
C GLU A 687 0.60 -53.00 -33.29
N GLY A 688 1.87 -52.72 -33.01
CA GLY A 688 2.96 -52.86 -33.97
C GLY A 688 4.16 -53.55 -33.34
N ALA A 689 4.90 -54.28 -34.16
CA ALA A 689 6.20 -54.85 -33.78
C ALA A 689 7.31 -53.93 -34.31
N GLY A 690 8.30 -53.65 -33.48
CA GLY A 690 9.48 -52.89 -33.84
C GLY A 690 10.76 -53.62 -33.51
N GLN A 691 11.87 -53.13 -34.05
CA GLN A 691 13.20 -53.69 -33.81
C GLN A 691 14.13 -52.63 -33.24
N ARG A 692 14.82 -52.96 -32.15
CA ARG A 692 15.86 -52.08 -31.58
C ARG A 692 17.12 -52.10 -32.45
N LYS A 693 18.00 -51.14 -32.24
CA LYS A 693 19.29 -51.05 -32.94
C LYS A 693 20.15 -52.32 -32.84
N ASP A 694 20.07 -53.04 -31.72
CA ASP A 694 20.79 -54.30 -31.49
C ASP A 694 20.13 -55.54 -32.13
N GLY A 695 19.01 -55.35 -32.82
CA GLY A 695 18.24 -56.41 -33.47
C GLY A 695 17.17 -57.06 -32.59
N THR A 696 17.06 -56.69 -31.31
CA THR A 696 16.04 -57.27 -30.42
C THR A 696 14.63 -56.76 -30.75
N PRO A 697 13.61 -57.64 -30.80
CA PRO A 697 12.24 -57.22 -31.08
C PRO A 697 11.57 -56.60 -29.85
N TYR A 698 10.70 -55.62 -30.07
CA TYR A 698 9.80 -55.05 -29.08
C TYR A 698 8.40 -54.86 -29.65
N TYR A 699 7.39 -54.80 -28.77
CA TYR A 699 6.00 -54.61 -29.18
C TYR A 699 5.46 -53.31 -28.58
N VAL A 700 4.74 -52.54 -29.40
CA VAL A 700 4.13 -51.28 -28.97
C VAL A 700 2.67 -51.20 -29.38
N TYR A 701 1.84 -50.60 -28.52
CA TYR A 701 0.57 -50.05 -28.95
C TYR A 701 0.79 -48.60 -29.34
N LEU A 702 0.51 -48.24 -30.60
CA LEU A 702 0.82 -46.92 -31.14
C LEU A 702 -0.44 -46.16 -31.57
N THR A 703 -0.44 -44.85 -31.32
CA THR A 703 -1.49 -43.91 -31.71
C THR A 703 -0.84 -42.80 -32.53
N ALA A 704 -1.28 -42.64 -33.79
CA ALA A 704 -0.79 -41.63 -34.72
C ALA A 704 -1.88 -40.61 -35.01
N VAL A 705 -1.64 -39.34 -34.67
CA VAL A 705 -2.58 -38.23 -34.82
C VAL A 705 -2.03 -37.19 -35.79
N PRO A 706 -2.73 -36.90 -36.91
CA PRO A 706 -2.30 -35.86 -37.84
C PRO A 706 -2.61 -34.46 -37.31
N THR A 707 -1.71 -33.52 -37.56
CA THR A 707 -1.91 -32.08 -37.33
C THR A 707 -2.22 -31.40 -38.66
N LEU A 708 -3.38 -30.77 -38.76
CA LEU A 708 -3.83 -30.09 -39.97
C LEU A 708 -3.57 -28.59 -39.89
N LYS A 709 -3.07 -28.02 -40.98
CA LYS A 709 -3.01 -26.57 -41.21
C LYS A 709 -3.69 -26.28 -42.55
N ASN A 710 -4.76 -25.49 -42.53
CA ASN A 710 -5.59 -25.18 -43.71
C ASN A 710 -6.12 -26.45 -44.43
N GLY A 711 -6.47 -27.49 -43.68
CA GLY A 711 -7.00 -28.75 -44.23
C GLY A 711 -5.94 -29.71 -44.79
N VAL A 712 -4.66 -29.34 -44.75
CA VAL A 712 -3.55 -30.19 -45.17
C VAL A 712 -2.80 -30.71 -43.95
N VAL A 713 -2.50 -32.01 -43.91
CA VAL A 713 -1.67 -32.61 -42.86
C VAL A 713 -0.24 -32.09 -42.98
N THR A 714 0.25 -31.41 -41.94
CA THR A 714 1.62 -30.86 -41.92
C THR A 714 2.59 -31.72 -41.13
N SER A 715 2.10 -32.44 -40.13
CA SER A 715 2.91 -33.30 -39.27
C SER A 715 2.05 -34.38 -38.63
N ILE A 716 2.65 -35.50 -38.25
CA ILE A 716 1.99 -36.61 -37.59
C ILE A 716 2.66 -36.83 -36.23
N THR A 717 1.88 -36.79 -35.15
CA THR A 717 2.39 -37.11 -33.80
C THR A 717 2.07 -38.56 -33.49
N VAL A 718 3.10 -39.37 -33.27
CA VAL A 718 2.98 -40.78 -32.92
C VAL A 718 3.40 -40.99 -31.48
N THR A 719 2.50 -41.48 -30.64
CA THR A 719 2.77 -41.91 -29.27
C THR A 719 2.68 -43.42 -29.15
N ARG A 720 3.53 -44.03 -28.33
CA ARG A 720 3.65 -45.48 -28.17
C ARG A 720 3.56 -45.87 -26.70
N GLU A 721 3.04 -47.06 -26.44
CA GLU A 721 3.07 -47.75 -25.15
C GLU A 721 3.78 -49.09 -25.34
N ASP A 722 4.79 -49.39 -24.53
CA ASP A 722 5.53 -50.66 -24.60
C ASP A 722 4.67 -51.79 -24.03
N ILE A 723 4.33 -52.78 -24.86
CA ILE A 723 3.53 -53.95 -24.49
C ILE A 723 4.35 -55.25 -24.58
N THR A 724 5.68 -55.15 -24.64
CA THR A 724 6.58 -56.29 -24.84
C THR A 724 6.44 -57.34 -23.74
N ASP A 725 6.37 -56.92 -22.47
CA ASP A 725 6.23 -57.84 -21.33
C ASP A 725 4.88 -58.56 -21.33
N ARG A 726 3.82 -57.84 -21.74
CA ARG A 726 2.47 -58.43 -21.90
C ARG A 726 2.47 -59.52 -22.96
N LYS A 727 3.08 -59.28 -24.12
CA LYS A 727 3.20 -60.28 -25.20
C LYS A 727 4.06 -61.48 -24.81
N ARG A 728 5.18 -61.28 -24.09
CA ARG A 728 6.01 -62.38 -23.57
C ARG A 728 5.28 -63.25 -22.55
N ALA A 729 4.48 -62.63 -21.67
CA ALA A 729 3.67 -63.35 -20.69
C ALA A 729 2.54 -64.18 -21.35
N GLU A 730 1.93 -63.66 -22.41
CA GLU A 730 0.96 -64.41 -23.22
C GLU A 730 1.58 -65.68 -23.83
N GLU A 731 2.81 -65.59 -24.36
CA GLU A 731 3.50 -66.72 -24.98
C GLU A 731 3.94 -67.80 -23.97
N LEU A 732 4.49 -67.39 -22.82
CA LEU A 732 4.88 -68.32 -21.73
C LEU A 732 3.68 -69.06 -21.14
N SER A 733 2.48 -68.48 -21.19
CA SER A 733 1.23 -69.09 -20.72
C SER A 733 0.74 -70.26 -21.58
N LEU A 734 1.28 -70.43 -22.80
CA LEU A 734 0.87 -71.49 -23.74
C LEU A 734 1.70 -72.77 -23.62
N ARG A 735 2.86 -72.71 -22.94
CA ARG A 735 3.80 -73.84 -22.82
C ARG A 735 3.74 -74.50 -21.44
N ASP A 736 4.11 -75.78 -21.38
CA ASP A 736 4.29 -76.54 -20.16
C ASP A 736 5.67 -76.25 -19.58
N ALA A 737 5.73 -75.88 -18.30
CA ALA A 737 6.95 -75.39 -17.67
C ALA A 737 8.06 -76.44 -17.56
N LEU A 738 7.72 -77.74 -17.51
CA LEU A 738 8.70 -78.82 -17.41
C LEU A 738 9.22 -79.27 -18.78
N THR A 739 8.31 -79.45 -19.75
CA THR A 739 8.65 -80.07 -21.03
C THR A 739 8.88 -79.09 -22.18
N GLY A 740 8.50 -77.81 -22.01
CA GLY A 740 8.56 -76.79 -23.07
C GLY A 740 7.55 -76.99 -24.22
N LEU A 741 6.81 -78.09 -24.22
CA LEU A 741 5.74 -78.41 -25.15
C LEU A 741 4.52 -77.51 -24.92
N TYR A 742 3.56 -77.49 -25.84
CA TYR A 742 2.30 -76.80 -25.59
C TYR A 742 1.53 -77.46 -24.45
N ASN A 743 0.96 -76.66 -23.56
CA ASN A 743 0.22 -77.17 -22.41
C ASN A 743 -1.23 -77.56 -22.77
N ARG A 744 -1.89 -78.26 -21.85
CA ARG A 744 -3.29 -78.68 -21.97
C ARG A 744 -4.24 -77.52 -22.26
N ARG A 745 -3.98 -76.32 -21.74
CA ARG A 745 -4.84 -75.15 -21.97
C ARG A 745 -4.79 -74.74 -23.43
N TYR A 746 -3.61 -74.69 -24.03
CA TYR A 746 -3.47 -74.40 -25.45
C TYR A 746 -4.07 -75.51 -26.32
N PHE A 747 -3.86 -76.77 -25.98
CA PHE A 747 -4.54 -77.90 -26.63
C PHE A 747 -6.07 -77.70 -26.68
N ASN A 748 -6.70 -77.46 -25.53
CA ASN A 748 -8.15 -77.29 -25.44
C ASN A 748 -8.64 -76.10 -26.28
N ALA A 749 -7.85 -75.03 -26.36
CA ALA A 749 -8.19 -73.85 -27.14
C ALA A 749 -8.11 -74.09 -28.65
N CYS A 750 -7.14 -74.87 -29.13
CA CYS A 750 -6.91 -75.04 -30.57
C CYS A 750 -7.50 -76.32 -31.17
N PHE A 751 -7.87 -77.34 -30.38
CA PHE A 751 -8.23 -78.65 -30.92
C PHE A 751 -9.39 -78.63 -31.94
N ALA A 752 -10.49 -77.93 -31.61
CA ALA A 752 -11.63 -77.82 -32.53
C ALA A 752 -11.27 -77.02 -33.80
N ASP A 753 -10.44 -75.99 -33.66
CA ASP A 753 -9.98 -75.16 -34.76
C ASP A 753 -9.05 -75.93 -35.70
N GLU A 754 -8.22 -76.81 -35.15
CA GLU A 754 -7.29 -77.65 -35.92
C GLU A 754 -8.02 -78.69 -36.77
N ILE A 755 -9.07 -79.32 -36.22
CA ILE A 755 -9.97 -80.19 -36.99
C ILE A 755 -10.67 -79.40 -38.11
N ARG A 756 -11.15 -78.18 -37.82
CA ARG A 756 -11.79 -77.31 -38.82
C ARG A 756 -10.80 -76.93 -39.94
N ARG A 757 -9.59 -76.51 -39.60
CA ARG A 757 -8.53 -76.13 -40.56
C ARG A 757 -8.15 -77.29 -41.47
N ALA A 758 -7.98 -78.49 -40.92
CA ALA A 758 -7.68 -79.68 -41.73
C ALA A 758 -8.80 -79.97 -42.75
N LYS A 759 -10.07 -79.78 -42.36
CA LYS A 759 -11.21 -79.90 -43.26
C LYS A 759 -11.21 -78.81 -44.34
N GLU A 760 -10.97 -77.56 -43.98
CA GLU A 760 -10.88 -76.43 -44.93
C GLU A 760 -9.78 -76.65 -45.97
N ASN A 761 -8.63 -77.17 -45.53
CA ASN A 761 -7.46 -77.42 -46.38
C ASN A 761 -7.51 -78.78 -47.12
N GLN A 762 -8.59 -79.55 -46.97
CA GLN A 762 -8.71 -80.91 -47.52
C GLN A 762 -7.53 -81.84 -47.16
N GLN A 763 -7.11 -81.82 -45.90
CA GLN A 763 -6.03 -82.67 -45.36
C GLN A 763 -6.58 -83.71 -44.38
N GLN A 764 -5.95 -84.89 -44.34
CA GLN A 764 -6.24 -85.88 -43.31
C GLN A 764 -5.72 -85.37 -41.96
N PHE A 765 -6.55 -85.52 -40.93
CA PHE A 765 -6.20 -85.13 -39.57
C PHE A 765 -6.07 -86.36 -38.69
N VAL A 766 -4.96 -86.45 -37.98
CA VAL A 766 -4.72 -87.52 -37.00
C VAL A 766 -4.59 -86.89 -35.63
N PHE A 767 -5.42 -87.40 -34.71
CA PHE A 767 -5.22 -87.16 -33.29
C PHE A 767 -4.68 -88.43 -32.64
N ALA A 768 -3.53 -88.31 -31.99
CA ALA A 768 -2.94 -89.40 -31.21
C ALA A 768 -2.73 -88.97 -29.77
N MET A 769 -2.99 -89.90 -28.85
CA MET A 769 -2.70 -89.81 -27.43
C MET A 769 -1.63 -90.83 -27.08
N LEU A 770 -0.64 -90.40 -26.32
CA LEU A 770 0.46 -91.22 -25.85
C LEU A 770 0.52 -91.17 -24.32
N ASP A 771 0.82 -92.30 -23.71
CA ASP A 771 1.02 -92.42 -22.28
C ASP A 771 2.27 -93.25 -21.98
N ILE A 772 3.05 -92.84 -20.99
CA ILE A 772 4.23 -93.57 -20.55
C ILE A 772 3.82 -94.79 -19.71
N ASP A 773 4.20 -95.97 -20.17
CA ASP A 773 3.84 -97.22 -19.51
C ASP A 773 4.47 -97.32 -18.12
N PHE A 774 3.65 -97.67 -17.13
CA PHE A 774 4.08 -97.87 -15.73
C PHE A 774 4.79 -96.65 -15.12
N PHE A 775 4.45 -95.43 -15.54
CA PHE A 775 5.10 -94.21 -15.05
C PHE A 775 4.97 -94.03 -13.54
N LYS A 776 3.82 -94.39 -12.96
CA LYS A 776 3.66 -94.41 -11.49
C LYS A 776 4.70 -95.30 -10.81
N ASN A 777 4.96 -96.49 -11.35
CA ASN A 777 5.97 -97.40 -10.79
C ASN A 777 7.39 -96.85 -10.94
N LEU A 778 7.68 -96.14 -12.04
CA LEU A 778 8.94 -95.43 -12.22
C LEU A 778 9.14 -94.39 -11.09
N ASN A 779 8.11 -93.58 -10.81
CA ASN A 779 8.13 -92.60 -9.73
C ASN A 779 8.22 -93.25 -8.34
N ASP A 780 7.44 -94.30 -8.08
CA ASP A 780 7.42 -95.00 -6.80
C ASP A 780 8.79 -95.68 -6.52
N THR A 781 9.51 -96.08 -7.56
CA THR A 781 10.82 -96.76 -7.44
C THR A 781 11.99 -95.79 -7.36
N TYR A 782 12.00 -94.73 -8.18
CA TYR A 782 13.18 -93.86 -8.37
C TYR A 782 12.95 -92.40 -7.93
N GLY A 783 11.75 -92.06 -7.46
CA GLY A 783 11.34 -90.73 -7.03
C GLY A 783 10.85 -89.83 -8.17
N HIS A 784 10.04 -88.84 -7.80
CA HIS A 784 9.42 -87.90 -8.76
C HIS A 784 10.43 -87.13 -9.62
N GLN A 785 11.60 -86.76 -9.09
CA GLN A 785 12.64 -86.08 -9.87
C GLN A 785 13.14 -86.94 -11.05
N GLN A 786 13.21 -88.26 -10.86
CA GLN A 786 13.62 -89.17 -11.93
C GLN A 786 12.51 -89.35 -12.97
N GLY A 787 11.25 -89.27 -12.56
CA GLY A 787 10.10 -89.19 -13.47
C GLY A 787 10.06 -87.90 -14.26
N ASP A 788 10.33 -86.76 -13.63
CA ASP A 788 10.42 -85.45 -14.31
C ASP A 788 11.54 -85.47 -15.36
N LEU A 789 12.72 -85.99 -15.01
CA LEU A 789 13.82 -86.16 -15.98
C LEU A 789 13.45 -87.13 -17.11
N ALA A 790 12.62 -88.14 -16.83
CA ALA A 790 12.12 -89.03 -17.88
C ALA A 790 11.13 -88.30 -18.82
N LEU A 791 10.25 -87.45 -18.28
CA LEU A 791 9.33 -86.62 -19.06
C LEU A 791 10.07 -85.59 -19.92
N GLU A 792 11.13 -84.96 -19.40
CA GLU A 792 12.00 -84.04 -20.15
C GLU A 792 12.71 -84.78 -21.31
N LYS A 793 13.27 -85.97 -21.05
CA LYS A 793 13.94 -86.77 -22.08
C LYS A 793 12.97 -87.25 -23.15
N VAL A 794 11.79 -87.71 -22.75
CA VAL A 794 10.73 -88.13 -23.68
C VAL A 794 10.25 -86.94 -24.51
N SER A 795 9.93 -85.79 -23.89
CA SER A 795 9.49 -84.59 -24.61
C SER A 795 10.55 -84.03 -25.57
N THR A 796 11.83 -84.05 -25.18
CA THR A 796 12.95 -83.65 -26.06
C THR A 796 13.06 -84.60 -27.24
N CYS A 797 13.06 -85.92 -26.99
CA CYS A 797 13.09 -86.94 -28.04
C CYS A 797 11.92 -86.79 -29.03
N LEU A 798 10.72 -86.54 -28.53
CA LEU A 798 9.53 -86.34 -29.35
C LEU A 798 9.62 -85.06 -30.18
N SER A 799 10.10 -83.97 -29.57
CA SER A 799 10.24 -82.68 -30.24
C SER A 799 11.27 -82.73 -31.36
N GLU A 800 12.46 -83.27 -31.10
CA GLU A 800 13.60 -83.32 -32.04
C GLU A 800 13.35 -84.27 -33.22
N CYS A 801 12.76 -85.43 -32.95
CA CYS A 801 12.55 -86.44 -34.00
C CYS A 801 11.39 -86.10 -34.94
N LEU A 802 10.45 -85.25 -34.51
CA LEU A 802 9.25 -84.88 -35.28
C LEU A 802 9.35 -83.47 -35.90
N ILE A 803 10.50 -82.80 -35.77
CA ILE A 803 10.79 -81.50 -36.39
C ILE A 803 10.53 -81.58 -37.91
N GLY A 804 9.76 -80.62 -38.43
CA GLY A 804 9.50 -80.49 -39.87
C GLY A 804 8.50 -81.49 -40.44
N MET A 805 7.88 -82.34 -39.60
CA MET A 805 6.90 -83.34 -40.05
C MET A 805 5.44 -82.88 -39.96
N GLY A 806 5.19 -81.60 -39.69
CA GLY A 806 3.83 -81.05 -39.57
C GLY A 806 3.07 -81.56 -38.33
N VAL A 807 3.80 -81.87 -37.26
CA VAL A 807 3.28 -82.40 -36.01
C VAL A 807 3.29 -81.33 -34.93
N THR A 808 2.14 -81.13 -34.27
CA THR A 808 2.04 -80.30 -33.06
C THR A 808 1.93 -81.21 -31.85
N ILE A 809 2.80 -81.01 -30.86
CA ILE A 809 2.92 -81.87 -29.67
C ILE A 809 2.48 -81.10 -28.44
N PHE A 810 1.66 -81.74 -27.61
CA PHE A 810 1.11 -81.19 -26.38
C PHE A 810 1.45 -82.10 -25.21
N ARG A 811 1.70 -81.51 -24.03
CA ARG A 811 1.62 -82.23 -22.77
C ARG A 811 0.23 -82.05 -22.18
N MET A 812 -0.49 -83.15 -22.08
CA MET A 812 -1.92 -83.18 -21.68
C MET A 812 -2.10 -83.22 -20.16
N GLY A 813 -1.10 -83.74 -19.44
CA GLY A 813 -1.02 -83.77 -17.98
C GLY A 813 -0.34 -85.05 -17.49
N GLY A 814 0.34 -85.00 -16.35
CA GLY A 814 1.09 -86.14 -15.82
C GLY A 814 2.10 -86.67 -16.84
N GLU A 815 1.89 -87.92 -17.24
CA GLU A 815 2.63 -88.70 -18.25
C GLU A 815 1.98 -88.77 -19.64
N GLU A 816 0.89 -88.03 -19.86
CA GLU A 816 0.12 -88.06 -21.10
C GLU A 816 0.55 -86.96 -22.08
N PHE A 817 0.68 -87.33 -23.35
CA PHE A 817 1.02 -86.46 -24.47
C PHE A 817 -0.03 -86.56 -25.58
N GLY A 818 -0.27 -85.45 -26.27
CA GLY A 818 -1.20 -85.36 -27.40
C GLY A 818 -0.49 -84.90 -28.67
N TYR A 819 -0.95 -85.37 -29.82
CA TYR A 819 -0.37 -85.03 -31.12
C TYR A 819 -1.46 -84.64 -32.11
N PHE A 820 -1.24 -83.54 -32.82
CA PHE A 820 -1.92 -83.25 -34.07
C PHE A 820 -0.97 -83.50 -35.21
N ILE A 821 -1.32 -84.42 -36.10
CA ILE A 821 -0.59 -84.67 -37.34
C ILE A 821 -1.49 -84.26 -38.48
N ARG A 822 -0.99 -83.32 -39.29
CA ARG A 822 -1.62 -82.96 -40.57
C ARG A 822 -0.87 -83.70 -41.66
N ALA A 823 -1.48 -84.74 -42.23
CA ALA A 823 -0.84 -85.58 -43.22
C ALA A 823 -1.26 -85.17 -44.64
N ASP A 824 -0.27 -84.98 -45.51
CA ASP A 824 -0.45 -84.95 -46.96
C ASP A 824 -0.40 -86.40 -47.50
N GLN A 825 -1.08 -86.72 -48.61
CA GLN A 825 -1.44 -88.09 -49.02
C GLN A 825 -0.28 -89.12 -49.19
N ALA A 826 0.98 -88.74 -48.99
CA ALA A 826 2.17 -89.55 -49.25
C ALA A 826 2.82 -90.23 -48.01
N LYS A 827 2.34 -90.04 -46.78
CA LYS A 827 2.95 -90.66 -45.56
C LYS A 827 1.90 -91.35 -44.68
N ASP A 828 2.08 -92.65 -44.43
CA ASP A 828 1.21 -93.43 -43.54
C ASP A 828 1.39 -92.99 -42.07
N PRO A 829 0.33 -92.48 -41.41
CA PRO A 829 0.38 -92.10 -39.99
C PRO A 829 0.83 -93.23 -39.05
N ARG A 830 0.61 -94.49 -39.42
CA ARG A 830 1.10 -95.63 -38.63
C ARG A 830 2.61 -95.64 -38.52
N LEU A 831 3.34 -95.33 -39.60
CA LEU A 831 4.80 -95.33 -39.59
C LEU A 831 5.36 -94.27 -38.63
N ILE A 832 4.76 -93.07 -38.63
CA ILE A 832 5.17 -91.99 -37.72
C ILE A 832 4.91 -92.41 -36.28
N LEU A 833 3.71 -92.87 -35.96
CA LEU A 833 3.35 -93.25 -34.59
C LEU A 833 4.08 -94.50 -34.09
N THR A 834 4.33 -95.50 -34.94
CA THR A 834 5.13 -96.68 -34.57
C THR A 834 6.60 -96.31 -34.36
N SER A 835 7.15 -95.37 -35.12
CA SER A 835 8.54 -94.91 -34.89
C SER A 835 8.70 -94.30 -33.50
N ILE A 836 7.67 -93.63 -32.97
CA ILE A 836 7.69 -93.06 -31.61
C ILE A 836 7.90 -94.14 -30.55
N LEU A 837 7.25 -95.30 -30.68
CA LEU A 837 7.41 -96.42 -29.75
C LEU A 837 8.88 -96.84 -29.65
N THR A 838 9.52 -97.06 -30.81
CA THR A 838 10.92 -97.48 -30.89
C THR A 838 11.88 -96.39 -30.42
N MET A 839 11.61 -95.11 -30.75
CA MET A 839 12.45 -93.99 -30.34
C MET A 839 12.45 -93.82 -28.82
N VAL A 840 11.27 -93.85 -28.18
CA VAL A 840 11.17 -93.72 -26.73
C VAL A 840 11.83 -94.92 -26.04
N GLU A 841 11.63 -96.13 -26.53
CA GLU A 841 12.30 -97.33 -25.99
C GLU A 841 13.83 -97.24 -26.11
N SER A 842 14.35 -96.66 -27.21
CA SER A 842 15.78 -96.46 -27.43
C SER A 842 16.46 -95.48 -26.47
N LEU A 843 15.68 -94.67 -25.73
CA LEU A 843 16.22 -93.82 -24.66
C LEU A 843 16.80 -94.63 -23.50
N ALA A 844 16.50 -95.93 -23.42
CA ALA A 844 17.03 -96.88 -22.44
C ALA A 844 16.88 -96.40 -20.98
N ILE A 845 15.82 -95.64 -20.70
CA ILE A 845 15.50 -95.16 -19.34
C ILE A 845 15.03 -96.36 -18.53
N LYS A 846 15.70 -96.68 -17.43
CA LYS A 846 15.42 -97.88 -16.64
C LYS A 846 14.00 -97.88 -16.04
N ASN A 847 13.20 -98.91 -16.33
CA ASN A 847 11.89 -99.13 -15.72
C ASN A 847 11.65 -100.64 -15.50
N GLU A 848 11.92 -101.15 -14.30
CA GLU A 848 11.83 -102.60 -13.99
C GLU A 848 10.40 -103.15 -14.08
N SER A 849 9.39 -102.28 -14.07
CA SER A 849 7.98 -102.68 -14.21
C SER A 849 7.53 -102.83 -15.67
N ALA A 850 8.31 -102.32 -16.63
CA ALA A 850 8.05 -102.48 -18.05
C ALA A 850 8.58 -103.82 -18.57
N MET A 851 7.95 -104.39 -19.60
CA MET A 851 8.30 -105.72 -20.13
C MET A 851 9.75 -105.83 -20.61
N THR A 852 10.29 -104.74 -21.18
CA THR A 852 11.67 -104.68 -21.70
C THR A 852 12.66 -104.10 -20.69
N LYS A 853 12.23 -103.91 -19.43
CA LYS A 853 12.97 -103.27 -18.33
C LYS A 853 13.41 -101.83 -18.59
N VAL A 854 12.94 -101.23 -19.68
CA VAL A 854 13.14 -99.83 -20.05
C VAL A 854 11.78 -99.15 -20.24
N LEU A 855 11.77 -97.82 -20.18
CA LEU A 855 10.56 -97.00 -20.34
C LEU A 855 10.01 -97.18 -21.75
N THR A 856 8.75 -97.62 -21.82
CA THR A 856 7.98 -97.75 -23.06
C THR A 856 6.77 -96.83 -23.03
N VAL A 857 6.11 -96.68 -24.17
CA VAL A 857 4.92 -95.84 -24.31
C VAL A 857 3.82 -96.61 -25.03
N SER A 858 2.57 -96.34 -24.68
CA SER A 858 1.41 -96.83 -25.41
C SER A 858 0.75 -95.68 -26.16
N ILE A 859 0.28 -95.92 -27.38
CA ILE A 859 -0.31 -94.89 -28.24
C ILE A 859 -1.70 -95.34 -28.72
N GLY A 860 -2.69 -94.45 -28.55
CA GLY A 860 -4.02 -94.55 -29.14
C GLY A 860 -4.23 -93.46 -30.17
N ALA A 861 -4.60 -93.80 -31.40
CA ALA A 861 -4.78 -92.82 -32.46
C ALA A 861 -6.08 -92.99 -33.25
N VAL A 862 -6.60 -91.87 -33.75
CA VAL A 862 -7.75 -91.81 -34.64
C VAL A 862 -7.37 -91.03 -35.88
N VAL A 863 -7.60 -91.62 -37.05
CA VAL A 863 -7.39 -90.99 -38.35
C VAL A 863 -8.75 -90.58 -38.90
N LEU A 864 -8.94 -89.26 -39.09
CA LEU A 864 -10.18 -88.72 -39.63
C LEU A 864 -10.09 -88.55 -41.15
N PRO A 865 -11.09 -89.03 -41.91
CA PRO A 865 -11.17 -88.76 -43.33
C PRO A 865 -11.56 -87.29 -43.57
N LEU A 866 -11.28 -86.79 -44.78
CA LEU A 866 -11.51 -85.41 -45.21
C LEU A 866 -12.94 -84.89 -44.97
N GLN A 867 -13.92 -85.80 -44.94
CA GLN A 867 -15.35 -85.48 -44.88
C GLN A 867 -16.00 -85.80 -43.52
N HIS A 868 -15.20 -86.06 -42.50
CA HIS A 868 -15.69 -86.47 -41.19
C HIS A 868 -16.51 -85.37 -40.46
N ARG A 869 -17.54 -85.74 -39.67
CA ARG A 869 -18.44 -84.83 -38.92
C ARG A 869 -18.35 -84.88 -37.38
N LEU A 870 -17.28 -85.47 -36.84
CA LEU A 870 -17.08 -85.66 -35.39
C LEU A 870 -16.71 -84.31 -34.79
N SER A 871 -17.23 -84.05 -33.59
CA SER A 871 -16.71 -83.02 -32.70
C SER A 871 -15.36 -83.43 -32.12
N SER A 872 -14.56 -82.44 -31.71
CA SER A 872 -13.30 -82.65 -30.98
C SER A 872 -13.46 -83.59 -29.79
N ASP A 873 -14.56 -83.50 -29.04
CA ASP A 873 -14.83 -84.34 -27.87
C ASP A 873 -14.99 -85.82 -28.23
N ASN A 874 -15.65 -86.12 -29.36
CA ASN A 874 -15.81 -87.50 -29.82
C ASN A 874 -14.47 -88.05 -30.32
N VAL A 875 -13.70 -87.26 -31.05
CA VAL A 875 -12.34 -87.65 -31.49
C VAL A 875 -11.45 -87.92 -30.29
N TYR A 876 -11.52 -87.09 -29.24
CA TYR A 876 -10.79 -87.29 -27.99
C TYR A 876 -11.12 -88.64 -27.34
N LYS A 877 -12.41 -88.88 -27.09
CA LYS A 877 -12.90 -90.12 -26.44
C LYS A 877 -12.50 -91.37 -27.20
N MET A 878 -12.42 -91.27 -28.52
CA MET A 878 -12.04 -92.38 -29.38
C MET A 878 -10.54 -92.66 -29.32
N ALA A 879 -9.69 -91.62 -29.39
CA ALA A 879 -8.25 -91.79 -29.21
C ALA A 879 -7.92 -92.34 -27.81
N ASP A 880 -8.61 -91.88 -26.79
CA ASP A 880 -8.50 -92.39 -25.42
C ASP A 880 -8.92 -93.87 -25.33
N LYS A 881 -10.04 -94.26 -25.96
CA LYS A 881 -10.46 -95.67 -26.04
C LYS A 881 -9.42 -96.55 -26.74
N GLN A 882 -8.76 -96.04 -27.79
CA GLN A 882 -7.69 -96.75 -28.47
C GLN A 882 -6.44 -96.86 -27.58
N LEU A 883 -6.10 -95.82 -26.84
CA LEU A 883 -4.99 -95.83 -25.88
C LEU A 883 -5.24 -96.84 -24.75
N PHE A 884 -6.47 -96.91 -24.25
CA PHE A 884 -6.89 -97.91 -23.28
C PHE A 884 -6.72 -99.34 -23.81
N LYS A 885 -7.13 -99.61 -25.06
CA LYS A 885 -6.88 -100.91 -25.72
C LYS A 885 -5.39 -101.22 -25.85
N ALA A 886 -4.55 -100.23 -26.17
CA ALA A 886 -3.11 -100.43 -26.26
C ALA A 886 -2.52 -100.87 -24.91
N LYS A 887 -3.01 -100.29 -23.81
CA LYS A 887 -2.63 -100.66 -22.44
C LYS A 887 -3.12 -102.06 -22.04
N GLU A 888 -4.34 -102.45 -22.40
CA GLU A 888 -4.88 -103.79 -22.09
C GLU A 888 -4.24 -104.90 -22.92
N ASN A 889 -3.94 -104.64 -24.20
CA ASN A 889 -3.38 -105.63 -25.12
C ASN A 889 -1.90 -105.93 -24.87
N GLY A 890 -1.30 -105.40 -23.80
CA GLY A 890 0.06 -105.73 -23.37
C GLY A 890 1.05 -104.56 -23.38
N ARG A 891 0.59 -103.31 -23.60
CA ARG A 891 1.43 -102.08 -23.59
C ARG A 891 2.52 -102.09 -24.67
N ASN A 892 3.36 -101.04 -24.71
CA ASN A 892 4.38 -100.77 -25.74
C ASN A 892 3.88 -100.98 -27.18
N ARG A 893 2.74 -100.38 -27.53
CA ARG A 893 2.10 -100.58 -28.83
C ARG A 893 1.24 -99.42 -29.28
N LEU A 894 0.93 -99.44 -30.58
CA LEU A 894 -0.01 -98.54 -31.24
C LEU A 894 -1.33 -99.26 -31.50
N GLU A 895 -2.43 -98.70 -30.99
CA GLU A 895 -3.80 -99.02 -31.41
C GLU A 895 -4.35 -97.83 -32.19
N ILE A 896 -4.82 -98.07 -33.41
CA ILE A 896 -5.23 -96.99 -34.31
C ILE A 896 -6.51 -97.38 -35.05
N GLU A 897 -7.45 -96.44 -35.07
CA GLU A 897 -8.75 -96.58 -35.71
C GLU A 897 -8.82 -95.63 -36.93
N TYR A 898 -9.17 -96.18 -38.09
CA TYR A 898 -9.44 -95.39 -39.30
C TYR A 898 -10.95 -95.19 -39.44
N PHE A 899 -11.35 -93.94 -39.71
CA PHE A 899 -12.75 -93.57 -39.94
C PHE A 899 -13.09 -93.36 -41.41
#